data_AF-A0A953U208-F1
#
_entry.id   AF-A0A953U208-F1
#
_cell.length_a   1.000
_cell.length_b   1.000
_cell.length_c   1.000
_cell.angle_alpha   90.00
_cell.angle_beta   90.00
_cell.angle_gamma   90.00
#
_symmetry.space_group_name_H-M   'P 1'
#
loop_
_entity.id
_entity.type
_entity.pdbx_description
1 polymer ?
#
loop_
_entity_poly.entity_id
_entity_poly.type
_entity_poly.pdbx_seq_one_letter_code
_entity_poly.pdbx_strand_id
1 'polypeptide(L)'
;MTHATAGGHLKIYLGYAPGVGKTYQMLEDARELKARGVDLVIGCVESRGRSDIGELLEGLNVLPLRRVVHRGGAAEELDVDAVLRWGPRVCVVDELAHSNPPGSTRQKRWQDVQVLLQAGIDVLATMNVQHLASLSDQIWQLTGVRVRETVPDWLFQQANEVVIVDVTPRALLHRLERGAIYPSDRAKTESEAFFQEPILVALRELAIRQTAQALEARQSGMTRPPESQADKILVNITADPSTAMLLRRARRVADHLQAVCIAVYVYSKEESSELPAEDRPTVERHLRFAENLHIGTKVIHGKNRAQTLVDYARKNGVTQVFLSRSARTLRRWFPGLDFTDQVLQLANEMEVTVVAERSRHGRAASPYPEDEAGALMHSGYVRITPEMTVEEAIAESRQQAGQVEMIYYAYALDESEHLMGVVSFRELLSAERSRKIREVMHTDYVFVSEDADQETVAQLLAKRRLLAVPVLDQEGRMLGIITSADVAGLVQQEAGEDILKIGGMEALDGPYLEVTFGQMVRKRAGWLAILFVGEMLTATAMGYFSAEIERAVVLALFIPLIISSGGNSGSQATTLVIRAMALGEIRLRDWWRVIRRELAAGLTLGTILGAIGISRIFLWHTLRGTYGPHYRVVAVTIGCSLIGVVMFGTTAGSMLPFLLRRCGLDPASASAPFVATLVDVTGLVIYFSVASVILRGILL
;
A
#
# COMPACT_ATOMS: atom_id res chain seq x y z
N MET A 1 -9.72 -15.64 -54.09
CA MET A 1 -9.62 -14.33 -53.41
C MET A 1 -10.84 -14.19 -52.52
N THR A 2 -10.73 -14.63 -51.27
CA THR A 2 -11.76 -14.52 -50.25
C THR A 2 -11.68 -13.12 -49.64
N HIS A 3 -12.72 -12.30 -49.83
CA HIS A 3 -12.83 -10.99 -49.19
C HIS A 3 -12.77 -11.18 -47.67
N ALA A 4 -11.74 -10.65 -47.03
CA ALA A 4 -11.74 -10.45 -45.59
C ALA A 4 -12.86 -9.45 -45.26
N THR A 5 -13.91 -9.92 -44.59
CA THR A 5 -14.98 -9.06 -44.09
C THR A 5 -14.36 -8.08 -43.08
N ALA A 6 -14.30 -6.80 -43.43
CA ALA A 6 -13.88 -5.74 -42.52
C ALA A 6 -14.84 -5.73 -41.32
N GLY A 7 -14.32 -5.98 -40.11
CA GLY A 7 -15.09 -5.87 -38.88
C GLY A 7 -15.55 -4.42 -38.64
N GLY A 8 -16.59 -4.25 -37.84
CA GLY A 8 -17.11 -2.94 -37.46
C GLY A 8 -16.07 -2.12 -36.68
N HIS A 9 -16.22 -0.80 -36.72
CA HIS A 9 -15.32 0.14 -36.07
C HIS A 9 -15.77 0.51 -34.66
N LEU A 10 -14.84 0.48 -33.71
CA LEU A 10 -15.09 0.89 -32.33
C LEU A 10 -14.55 2.31 -32.09
N LYS A 11 -15.43 3.23 -31.68
CA LYS A 11 -15.08 4.58 -31.21
C LYS A 11 -15.38 4.70 -29.72
N ILE A 12 -14.36 5.01 -28.92
CA ILE A 12 -14.46 5.11 -27.46
C ILE A 12 -14.39 6.58 -27.01
N TYR A 13 -15.37 7.02 -26.24
CA TYR A 13 -15.34 8.30 -25.51
C TYR A 13 -14.78 8.03 -24.10
N LEU A 14 -13.50 8.35 -23.93
CA LEU A 14 -12.77 8.17 -22.68
C LEU A 14 -12.90 9.40 -21.79
N GLY A 15 -13.25 9.21 -20.53
CA GLY A 15 -13.20 10.25 -19.51
C GLY A 15 -12.38 9.82 -18.30
N TYR A 16 -11.86 10.78 -17.55
CA TYR A 16 -11.10 10.46 -16.34
C TYR A 16 -12.00 10.19 -15.11
N ALA A 17 -13.24 10.67 -15.13
CA ALA A 17 -14.20 10.51 -14.04
C ALA A 17 -15.66 10.53 -14.54
N PRO A 18 -16.63 10.06 -13.74
CA PRO A 18 -18.05 10.31 -13.97
C PRO A 18 -18.36 11.82 -14.00
N GLY A 19 -19.27 12.25 -14.88
CA GLY A 19 -19.72 13.66 -14.95
C GLY A 19 -18.92 14.59 -15.88
N VAL A 20 -17.81 14.13 -16.47
CA VAL A 20 -17.03 14.93 -17.45
C VAL A 20 -17.80 15.21 -18.75
N GLY A 21 -18.84 14.43 -19.07
CA GLY A 21 -19.71 14.66 -20.24
C GLY A 21 -19.63 13.61 -21.35
N LYS A 22 -19.03 12.43 -21.10
CA LYS A 22 -18.86 11.36 -22.11
C LYS A 22 -20.14 11.01 -22.88
N THR A 23 -21.21 10.69 -22.16
CA THR A 23 -22.51 10.31 -22.75
C THR A 23 -23.11 11.44 -23.58
N TYR A 24 -23.00 12.68 -23.10
CA TYR A 24 -23.50 13.86 -23.81
C TYR A 24 -22.77 14.05 -25.15
N GLN A 25 -21.43 14.04 -25.14
CA GLN A 25 -20.63 14.14 -26.36
C GLN A 25 -20.90 12.99 -27.34
N MET A 26 -21.00 11.75 -26.83
CA MET A 26 -21.32 10.58 -27.65
C MET A 26 -22.68 10.71 -28.35
N LEU A 27 -23.69 11.26 -27.67
CA LEU A 27 -25.02 11.47 -28.24
C LEU A 27 -25.08 12.65 -29.21
N GLU A 28 -24.30 13.71 -29.00
CA GLU A 28 -24.15 14.79 -29.99
C GLU A 28 -23.57 14.24 -31.30
N ASP A 29 -22.49 13.46 -31.23
CA ASP A 29 -21.91 12.78 -32.39
C ASP A 29 -22.95 11.83 -33.05
N ALA A 30 -23.76 11.12 -32.26
CA ALA A 30 -24.82 10.24 -32.77
C ALA A 30 -25.94 11.02 -33.51
N ARG A 31 -26.35 12.19 -33.00
CA ARG A 31 -27.32 13.08 -33.68
C ARG A 31 -26.76 13.62 -34.98
N GLU A 32 -25.47 14.00 -35.00
CA GLU A 32 -24.81 14.47 -36.21
C GLU A 32 -24.77 13.36 -37.28
N LEU A 33 -24.45 12.12 -36.89
CA LEU A 33 -24.50 10.97 -37.79
C LEU A 33 -25.92 10.74 -38.34
N LYS A 34 -26.95 10.83 -37.48
CA LYS A 34 -28.35 10.71 -37.89
C LYS A 34 -28.76 11.81 -38.86
N ALA A 35 -28.35 13.06 -38.63
CA ALA A 35 -28.60 14.19 -39.51
C ALA A 35 -27.95 14.03 -40.89
N ARG A 36 -26.80 13.34 -40.94
CA ARG A 36 -26.12 12.94 -42.19
C ARG A 36 -26.76 11.71 -42.87
N GLY A 37 -27.84 11.16 -42.31
CA GLY A 37 -28.56 10.01 -42.86
C GLY A 37 -27.95 8.64 -42.55
N VAL A 38 -27.05 8.54 -41.56
CA VAL A 38 -26.49 7.25 -41.13
C VAL A 38 -27.55 6.44 -40.38
N ASP A 39 -27.69 5.16 -40.72
CA ASP A 39 -28.55 4.25 -39.98
C ASP A 39 -27.93 3.88 -38.63
N LEU A 40 -28.54 4.39 -37.57
CA LEU A 40 -28.04 4.33 -36.21
C LEU A 40 -29.17 3.96 -35.25
N VAL A 41 -28.84 3.12 -34.26
CA VAL A 41 -29.70 2.78 -33.12
C VAL A 41 -29.00 3.06 -31.80
N ILE A 42 -29.79 3.41 -30.80
CA ILE A 42 -29.36 3.48 -29.41
C ILE A 42 -29.64 2.13 -28.77
N GLY A 43 -28.57 1.38 -28.48
CA GLY A 43 -28.66 0.07 -27.84
C GLY A 43 -28.85 0.18 -26.34
N CYS A 44 -27.97 0.91 -25.66
CA CYS A 44 -28.16 1.26 -24.25
C CYS A 44 -27.48 2.60 -23.92
N VAL A 45 -28.19 3.44 -23.16
CA VAL A 45 -27.69 4.73 -22.67
C VAL A 45 -28.14 4.90 -21.23
N GLU A 46 -27.21 5.27 -20.36
CA GLU A 46 -27.48 5.47 -18.94
C GLU A 46 -27.80 6.95 -18.68
N SER A 47 -29.09 7.26 -18.56
CA SER A 47 -29.56 8.65 -18.43
C SER A 47 -29.40 9.22 -17.02
N ARG A 48 -29.25 8.37 -15.98
CA ARG A 48 -29.12 8.74 -14.55
C ARG A 48 -30.08 9.85 -14.08
N GLY A 49 -31.27 9.95 -14.69
CA GLY A 49 -32.28 10.96 -14.36
C GLY A 49 -32.01 12.38 -14.87
N ARG A 50 -31.10 12.55 -15.84
CA ARG A 50 -30.79 13.86 -16.45
C ARG A 50 -31.71 14.21 -17.62
N SER A 51 -32.39 15.36 -17.56
CA SER A 51 -33.31 15.83 -18.62
C SER A 51 -32.60 16.15 -19.93
N ASP A 52 -31.36 16.67 -19.88
CA ASP A 52 -30.58 17.04 -21.07
C ASP A 52 -30.20 15.82 -21.94
N ILE A 53 -29.94 14.67 -21.33
CA ILE A 53 -29.74 13.41 -22.06
C ILE A 53 -31.04 12.96 -22.74
N GLY A 54 -32.20 13.17 -22.08
CA GLY A 54 -33.51 12.87 -22.64
C GLY A 54 -33.78 13.64 -23.93
N GLU A 55 -33.53 14.95 -23.93
CA GLU A 55 -33.67 15.83 -25.11
C GLU A 55 -32.75 15.39 -26.28
N LEU A 56 -31.55 14.90 -25.97
CA LEU A 56 -30.63 14.39 -26.99
C LEU A 56 -31.13 13.08 -27.63
N LEU A 57 -31.83 12.23 -26.87
CA LEU A 57 -32.41 10.98 -27.35
C LEU A 57 -33.68 11.20 -28.19
N GLU A 58 -34.36 12.34 -28.06
CA GLU A 58 -35.53 12.66 -28.88
C GLU A 58 -35.19 12.66 -30.37
N GLY A 59 -35.95 11.88 -31.15
CA GLY A 59 -35.73 11.71 -32.59
C GLY A 59 -34.68 10.65 -32.97
N LEU A 60 -34.03 10.00 -32.01
CA LEU A 60 -33.16 8.85 -32.25
C LEU A 60 -33.93 7.53 -32.08
N ASN A 61 -33.53 6.50 -32.82
CA ASN A 61 -34.12 5.17 -32.74
C ASN A 61 -33.58 4.45 -31.50
N VAL A 62 -34.34 4.39 -30.41
CA VAL A 62 -33.94 3.72 -29.17
C VAL A 62 -34.54 2.31 -29.10
N LEU A 63 -33.68 1.30 -28.95
CA LEU A 63 -34.12 -0.08 -28.78
C LEU A 63 -34.55 -0.33 -27.33
N PRO A 64 -35.62 -1.11 -27.10
CA PRO A 64 -36.03 -1.47 -25.75
C PRO A 64 -34.98 -2.38 -25.10
N LEU A 65 -34.63 -2.08 -23.85
CA LEU A 65 -33.72 -2.91 -23.05
C LEU A 65 -34.36 -4.26 -22.71
N ARG A 66 -33.55 -5.32 -22.71
CA ARG A 66 -33.98 -6.66 -22.32
C ARG A 66 -34.04 -6.76 -20.80
N ARG A 67 -35.17 -7.22 -20.27
CA ARG A 67 -35.32 -7.51 -18.84
C ARG A 67 -34.75 -8.89 -18.49
N VAL A 68 -33.81 -8.93 -17.55
CA VAL A 68 -33.20 -10.14 -17.01
C VAL A 68 -33.62 -10.28 -15.54
N VAL A 69 -34.32 -11.37 -15.21
CA VAL A 69 -34.79 -11.65 -13.84
C VAL A 69 -33.80 -12.59 -13.17
N HIS A 70 -33.29 -12.21 -12.00
CA HIS A 70 -32.38 -13.01 -11.18
C HIS A 70 -32.81 -13.04 -9.71
N ARG A 71 -32.16 -13.88 -8.89
CA ARG A 71 -32.51 -14.12 -7.47
C ARG A 71 -32.48 -12.87 -6.56
N GLY A 72 -32.06 -11.71 -7.07
CA GLY A 72 -31.95 -10.44 -6.33
C GLY A 72 -32.71 -9.26 -6.97
N GLY A 73 -33.52 -9.48 -8.02
CA GLY A 73 -34.26 -8.42 -8.71
C GLY A 73 -34.40 -8.65 -10.22
N ALA A 74 -35.03 -7.69 -10.90
CA ALA A 74 -35.03 -7.59 -12.36
C ALA A 74 -34.14 -6.42 -12.78
N ALA A 75 -33.24 -6.65 -13.74
CA ALA A 75 -32.36 -5.65 -14.31
C ALA A 75 -32.66 -5.48 -15.81
N GLU A 76 -32.45 -4.28 -16.35
CA GLU A 76 -32.57 -3.97 -17.78
C GLU A 76 -31.17 -3.91 -18.41
N GLU A 77 -30.97 -4.58 -19.54
CA GLU A 77 -29.67 -4.75 -20.18
C GLU A 77 -29.77 -4.62 -21.71
N LEU A 78 -28.64 -4.37 -22.38
CA LEU A 78 -28.55 -4.31 -23.85
C LEU A 78 -29.09 -5.60 -24.51
N ASP A 79 -30.06 -5.47 -25.42
CA ASP A 79 -30.53 -6.58 -26.25
C ASP A 79 -29.70 -6.71 -27.54
N VAL A 80 -28.60 -7.44 -27.45
CA VAL A 80 -27.70 -7.68 -28.60
C VAL A 80 -28.42 -8.37 -29.74
N ASP A 81 -29.33 -9.31 -29.45
CA ASP A 81 -30.06 -10.03 -30.49
C ASP A 81 -31.02 -9.10 -31.24
N ALA A 82 -31.63 -8.13 -30.55
CA ALA A 82 -32.44 -7.09 -31.18
C ALA A 82 -31.61 -6.16 -32.06
N VAL A 83 -30.42 -5.74 -31.61
CA VAL A 83 -29.49 -4.94 -32.42
C VAL A 83 -29.08 -5.69 -33.68
N LEU A 84 -28.72 -6.98 -33.56
CA LEU A 84 -28.33 -7.81 -34.70
C LEU A 84 -29.49 -8.04 -35.68
N ARG A 85 -30.72 -8.21 -35.20
CA ARG A 85 -31.92 -8.31 -36.05
C ARG A 85 -32.22 -7.01 -36.79
N TRP A 86 -31.96 -5.87 -36.16
CA TRP A 86 -32.12 -4.56 -36.79
C TRP A 86 -31.05 -4.33 -37.86
N GLY A 87 -29.82 -4.79 -37.61
CA GLY A 87 -28.69 -4.66 -38.54
C GLY A 87 -28.28 -3.22 -38.85
N PRO A 88 -28.16 -2.32 -37.85
CA PRO A 88 -27.80 -0.92 -38.07
C PRO A 88 -26.36 -0.79 -38.57
N ARG A 89 -26.02 0.35 -39.19
CA ARG A 89 -24.61 0.68 -39.47
C ARG A 89 -23.88 1.04 -38.18
N VAL A 90 -24.53 1.77 -37.26
CA VAL A 90 -23.93 2.22 -35.99
C VAL A 90 -24.83 1.88 -34.80
N CYS A 91 -24.25 1.37 -33.72
CA CYS A 91 -24.91 1.14 -32.44
C CYS A 91 -24.26 1.96 -31.32
N VAL A 92 -25.06 2.64 -30.50
CA VAL A 92 -24.60 3.40 -29.32
C VAL A 92 -24.74 2.54 -28.07
N VAL A 93 -23.65 2.39 -27.32
CA VAL A 93 -23.55 1.51 -26.14
C VAL A 93 -22.80 2.22 -25.01
N ASP A 94 -23.52 2.68 -23.99
CA ASP A 94 -22.93 3.37 -22.85
C ASP A 94 -22.32 2.39 -21.81
N GLU A 95 -21.39 2.87 -20.99
CA GLU A 95 -20.70 2.14 -19.92
C GLU A 95 -20.05 0.80 -20.34
N LEU A 96 -19.02 0.85 -21.19
CA LEU A 96 -18.33 -0.34 -21.72
C LEU A 96 -17.82 -1.32 -20.64
N ALA A 97 -17.49 -0.82 -19.45
CA ALA A 97 -16.97 -1.61 -18.32
C ALA A 97 -18.03 -2.42 -17.57
N HIS A 98 -19.31 -2.16 -17.83
CA HIS A 98 -20.43 -2.72 -17.07
C HIS A 98 -20.40 -4.25 -17.00
N SER A 99 -20.69 -4.77 -15.80
CA SER A 99 -20.87 -6.20 -15.57
C SER A 99 -22.33 -6.58 -15.74
N ASN A 100 -22.63 -7.34 -16.78
CA ASN A 100 -23.99 -7.75 -17.08
C ASN A 100 -24.58 -8.57 -15.92
N PRO A 101 -25.90 -8.47 -15.67
CA PRO A 101 -26.53 -9.14 -14.55
C PRO A 101 -26.43 -10.67 -14.66
N PRO A 102 -26.38 -11.40 -13.51
CA PRO A 102 -26.36 -12.86 -13.50
C PRO A 102 -27.55 -13.45 -14.27
N GLY A 103 -27.27 -14.34 -15.23
CA GLY A 103 -28.28 -14.91 -16.14
C GLY A 103 -28.23 -14.33 -17.57
N SER A 104 -27.41 -13.32 -17.81
CA SER A 104 -27.10 -12.82 -19.15
C SER A 104 -26.21 -13.79 -19.93
N THR A 105 -26.33 -13.79 -21.26
CA THR A 105 -25.54 -14.67 -22.16
C THR A 105 -24.03 -14.45 -22.02
N ARG A 106 -23.62 -13.21 -21.73
CA ARG A 106 -22.22 -12.79 -21.52
C ARG A 106 -22.11 -12.06 -20.19
N GLN A 107 -20.93 -12.09 -19.59
CA GLN A 107 -20.67 -11.53 -18.27
C GLN A 107 -20.34 -10.04 -18.29
N LYS A 108 -19.88 -9.52 -19.44
CA LYS A 108 -19.40 -8.13 -19.57
C LYS A 108 -19.96 -7.48 -20.83
N ARG A 109 -20.35 -6.20 -20.72
CA ARG A 109 -20.89 -5.42 -21.84
C ARG A 109 -19.89 -5.27 -22.99
N TRP A 110 -18.59 -5.21 -22.71
CA TRP A 110 -17.58 -5.21 -23.76
C TRP A 110 -17.57 -6.48 -24.62
N GLN A 111 -18.03 -7.63 -24.09
CA GLN A 111 -18.20 -8.86 -24.87
C GLN A 111 -19.39 -8.75 -25.83
N ASP A 112 -20.44 -8.03 -25.43
CA ASP A 112 -21.58 -7.71 -26.29
C ASP A 112 -21.16 -6.80 -27.44
N VAL A 113 -20.37 -5.76 -27.14
CA VAL A 113 -19.79 -4.86 -28.14
C VAL A 113 -18.93 -5.63 -29.15
N GLN A 114 -18.13 -6.61 -28.72
CA GLN A 114 -17.34 -7.43 -29.63
C GLN A 114 -18.20 -8.22 -30.62
N VAL A 115 -19.35 -8.71 -30.20
CA VAL A 115 -20.27 -9.43 -31.10
C VAL A 115 -20.86 -8.49 -32.15
N LEU A 116 -21.19 -7.26 -31.76
CA LEU A 116 -21.65 -6.24 -32.71
C LEU A 116 -20.56 -5.88 -33.74
N LEU A 117 -19.33 -5.68 -33.28
CA LEU A 117 -18.19 -5.39 -34.16
C LEU A 117 -17.89 -6.57 -35.11
N GLN A 118 -17.96 -7.81 -34.63
CA GLN A 118 -17.80 -9.00 -35.47
C GLN A 118 -18.90 -9.16 -36.52
N ALA A 119 -20.11 -8.66 -36.24
CA ALA A 119 -21.20 -8.60 -37.19
C ALA A 119 -21.08 -7.46 -38.21
N GLY A 120 -20.02 -6.64 -38.14
CA GLY A 120 -19.79 -5.50 -39.03
C GLY A 120 -20.53 -4.22 -38.64
N ILE A 121 -21.03 -4.14 -37.39
CA ILE A 121 -21.73 -2.95 -36.87
C ILE A 121 -20.71 -2.05 -36.16
N ASP A 122 -20.65 -0.77 -36.53
CA ASP A 122 -19.81 0.22 -35.85
C ASP A 122 -20.40 0.52 -34.47
N VAL A 123 -19.55 0.68 -33.45
CA VAL A 123 -20.00 0.91 -32.07
C VAL A 123 -19.42 2.22 -31.51
N LEU A 124 -20.30 3.09 -31.03
CA LEU A 124 -19.95 4.25 -30.20
C LEU A 124 -20.10 3.85 -28.73
N ALA A 125 -19.03 3.92 -27.95
CA ALA A 125 -19.05 3.51 -26.54
C ALA A 125 -18.38 4.49 -25.59
N THR A 126 -18.84 4.56 -24.33
CA THR A 126 -18.16 5.36 -23.30
C THR A 126 -17.47 4.50 -22.26
N MET A 127 -16.38 5.02 -21.69
CA MET A 127 -15.76 4.43 -20.50
C MET A 127 -14.99 5.47 -19.68
N ASN A 128 -14.77 5.16 -18.40
CA ASN A 128 -13.78 5.89 -17.60
C ASN A 128 -12.43 5.18 -17.63
N VAL A 129 -11.33 5.95 -17.56
CA VAL A 129 -9.95 5.44 -17.48
C VAL A 129 -9.77 4.45 -16.33
N GLN A 130 -10.54 4.63 -15.25
CA GLN A 130 -10.43 3.80 -14.06
C GLN A 130 -10.79 2.33 -14.25
N HIS A 131 -11.51 2.03 -15.33
CA HIS A 131 -11.92 0.66 -15.65
C HIS A 131 -10.87 -0.07 -16.48
N LEU A 132 -9.76 0.54 -16.88
CA LEU A 132 -8.69 -0.20 -17.55
C LEU A 132 -8.04 -1.19 -16.59
N ALA A 133 -7.98 -2.46 -17.00
CA ALA A 133 -7.51 -3.55 -16.13
C ALA A 133 -6.09 -3.30 -15.60
N SER A 134 -5.17 -2.82 -16.45
CA SER A 134 -3.79 -2.50 -16.07
C SER A 134 -3.65 -1.42 -14.98
N LEU A 135 -4.65 -0.54 -14.83
CA LEU A 135 -4.60 0.59 -13.90
C LEU A 135 -5.25 0.31 -12.55
N SER A 136 -5.84 -0.88 -12.36
CA SER A 136 -6.62 -1.22 -11.17
C SER A 136 -5.82 -1.02 -9.86
N ASP A 137 -4.58 -1.50 -9.83
CA ASP A 137 -3.70 -1.39 -8.64
C ASP A 137 -3.29 0.07 -8.38
N GLN A 138 -2.98 0.82 -9.44
CA GLN A 138 -2.59 2.22 -9.34
C GLN A 138 -3.77 3.06 -8.81
N ILE A 139 -4.99 2.76 -9.23
CA ILE A 139 -6.18 3.48 -8.77
C ILE A 139 -6.56 3.11 -7.35
N TRP A 140 -6.36 1.86 -6.94
CA TRP A 140 -6.52 1.48 -5.55
C TRP A 140 -5.54 2.23 -4.63
N GLN A 141 -4.27 2.39 -5.05
CA GLN A 141 -3.28 3.17 -4.31
C GLN A 141 -3.65 4.66 -4.24
N LEU A 142 -4.19 5.23 -5.31
CA LEU A 142 -4.57 6.65 -5.36
C LEU A 142 -5.86 6.96 -4.57
N THR A 143 -6.84 6.06 -4.58
CA THR A 143 -8.21 6.35 -4.12
C THR A 143 -8.66 5.54 -2.90
N GLY A 144 -7.96 4.45 -2.57
CA GLY A 144 -8.37 3.50 -1.54
C GLY A 144 -9.56 2.61 -1.93
N VAL A 145 -10.20 2.84 -3.09
CA VAL A 145 -11.36 2.08 -3.56
C VAL A 145 -10.96 1.04 -4.60
N ARG A 146 -11.49 -0.17 -4.48
CA ARG A 146 -11.26 -1.25 -5.45
C ARG A 146 -12.23 -1.17 -6.62
N VAL A 147 -11.69 -1.01 -7.83
CA VAL A 147 -12.47 -1.08 -9.07
C VAL A 147 -12.81 -2.54 -9.38
N ARG A 148 -14.10 -2.89 -9.33
CA ARG A 148 -14.59 -4.26 -9.59
C ARG A 148 -14.92 -4.50 -11.07
N GLU A 149 -15.23 -3.44 -11.79
CA GLU A 149 -15.63 -3.47 -13.18
C GLU A 149 -14.46 -3.05 -14.06
N THR A 150 -13.95 -3.97 -14.87
CA THR A 150 -12.76 -3.75 -15.69
C THR A 150 -12.99 -4.08 -17.16
N VAL A 151 -12.26 -3.37 -18.01
CA VAL A 151 -12.14 -3.54 -19.46
C VAL A 151 -10.70 -3.94 -19.78
N PRO A 152 -10.48 -5.00 -20.57
CA PRO A 152 -9.13 -5.37 -21.01
C PRO A 152 -8.46 -4.27 -21.85
N ASP A 153 -7.19 -4.00 -21.57
CA ASP A 153 -6.40 -2.97 -22.25
C ASP A 153 -6.34 -3.15 -23.77
N TRP A 154 -6.31 -4.40 -24.25
CA TRP A 154 -6.26 -4.70 -25.68
C TRP A 154 -7.50 -4.19 -26.43
N LEU A 155 -8.68 -4.18 -25.80
CA LEU A 155 -9.89 -3.71 -26.45
C LEU A 155 -9.85 -2.19 -26.63
N PHE A 156 -9.31 -1.49 -25.63
CA PHE A 156 -9.06 -0.05 -25.71
C PHE A 156 -8.01 0.28 -26.78
N GLN A 157 -6.93 -0.48 -26.85
CA GLN A 157 -5.88 -0.30 -27.86
C GLN A 157 -6.35 -0.61 -29.28
N GLN A 158 -7.20 -1.62 -29.45
CA GLN A 158 -7.78 -2.01 -30.74
C GLN A 158 -8.92 -1.11 -31.22
N ALA A 159 -9.46 -0.23 -30.36
CA ALA A 159 -10.43 0.75 -30.80
C ALA A 159 -9.88 1.54 -31.98
N ASN A 160 -10.72 1.84 -32.97
CA ASN A 160 -10.32 2.58 -34.17
C ASN A 160 -10.13 4.06 -33.85
N GLU A 161 -10.94 4.59 -32.93
CA GLU A 161 -10.91 5.98 -32.50
C GLU A 161 -11.10 6.07 -30.98
N VAL A 162 -10.32 6.93 -30.32
CA VAL A 162 -10.47 7.23 -28.90
C VAL A 162 -10.55 8.75 -28.77
N VAL A 163 -11.65 9.25 -28.22
CA VAL A 163 -11.91 10.67 -28.00
C VAL A 163 -11.85 10.92 -26.50
N ILE A 164 -10.95 11.82 -26.07
CA ILE A 164 -10.90 12.25 -24.67
C ILE A 164 -11.98 13.30 -24.45
N VAL A 165 -12.89 13.02 -23.52
CA VAL A 165 -13.87 14.00 -23.04
C VAL A 165 -13.35 14.58 -21.72
N ASP A 166 -12.86 15.80 -21.78
CA ASP A 166 -12.13 16.45 -20.70
C ASP A 166 -12.81 17.72 -20.20
N VAL A 167 -12.75 17.91 -18.88
CA VAL A 167 -13.23 19.08 -18.13
C VAL A 167 -12.22 19.32 -17.01
N THR A 168 -12.00 20.57 -16.61
CA THR A 168 -11.08 20.83 -15.49
C THR A 168 -11.59 20.20 -14.18
N PRO A 169 -10.72 19.65 -13.31
CA PRO A 169 -11.14 19.07 -12.03
C PRO A 169 -12.04 19.99 -11.19
N ARG A 170 -11.73 21.30 -11.15
CA ARG A 170 -12.55 22.31 -10.47
C ARG A 170 -13.95 22.47 -11.06
N ALA A 171 -14.06 22.47 -12.39
CA ALA A 171 -15.37 22.53 -13.05
C ALA A 171 -16.17 21.26 -12.81
N LEU A 172 -15.52 20.10 -12.73
CA LEU A 172 -16.17 18.84 -12.38
C LEU A 172 -16.69 18.85 -10.93
N LEU A 173 -15.90 19.34 -9.98
CA LEU A 173 -16.32 19.51 -8.58
C LEU A 173 -17.51 20.47 -8.47
N HIS A 174 -17.48 21.61 -9.17
CA HIS A 174 -18.63 22.52 -9.21
C HIS A 174 -19.90 21.89 -9.81
N ARG A 175 -19.76 20.99 -10.80
CA ARG A 175 -20.90 20.23 -11.33
C ARG A 175 -21.44 19.25 -10.28
N LEU A 176 -20.57 18.64 -9.48
CA LEU A 176 -20.97 17.76 -8.38
C LEU A 176 -21.73 18.54 -7.28
N GLU A 177 -21.21 19.69 -6.86
CA GLU A 177 -21.83 20.57 -5.84
C GLU A 177 -23.24 21.02 -6.22
N ARG A 178 -23.50 21.23 -7.52
CA ARG A 178 -24.81 21.62 -8.05
C ARG A 178 -25.77 20.44 -8.25
N GLY A 179 -25.36 19.21 -7.91
CA GLY A 179 -26.17 18.01 -8.09
C GLY A 179 -26.31 17.54 -9.55
N ALA A 180 -25.44 18.00 -10.46
CA ALA A 180 -25.53 17.69 -11.89
C ALA A 180 -24.94 16.32 -12.28
N ILE A 181 -24.34 15.59 -11.33
CA ILE A 181 -23.67 14.29 -11.57
C ILE A 181 -24.36 13.14 -10.83
N TYR A 182 -24.83 13.35 -9.59
CA TYR A 182 -25.59 12.38 -8.80
C TYR A 182 -26.78 13.08 -8.12
N PRO A 183 -27.96 12.45 -8.07
CA PRO A 183 -29.04 12.92 -7.20
C PRO A 183 -28.61 12.83 -5.73
N SER A 184 -29.05 13.78 -4.90
CA SER A 184 -28.59 14.05 -3.53
C SER A 184 -28.75 12.91 -2.50
N ASP A 185 -29.24 11.73 -2.90
CA ASP A 185 -29.71 10.66 -2.01
C ASP A 185 -29.03 9.29 -2.23
N ARG A 186 -28.03 9.15 -3.12
CA ARG A 186 -27.31 7.86 -3.27
C ARG A 186 -25.78 7.99 -3.34
N ALA A 187 -25.14 7.23 -2.44
CA ALA A 187 -23.72 6.88 -2.34
C ALA A 187 -22.73 8.04 -2.06
N LYS A 188 -22.83 8.62 -0.87
CA LYS A 188 -21.86 9.62 -0.34
C LYS A 188 -20.45 9.03 -0.13
N THR A 189 -20.33 7.83 0.42
CA THR A 189 -19.02 7.36 0.95
C THR A 189 -18.00 6.94 -0.11
N GLU A 190 -18.39 6.18 -1.15
CA GLU A 190 -17.44 5.74 -2.20
C GLU A 190 -17.17 6.86 -3.22
N SER A 191 -18.16 7.69 -3.52
CA SER A 191 -18.00 8.81 -4.45
C SER A 191 -17.12 9.92 -3.88
N GLU A 192 -17.28 10.28 -2.59
CA GLU A 192 -16.46 11.31 -1.93
C GLU A 192 -14.95 11.00 -1.94
N ALA A 193 -14.57 9.72 -1.94
CA ALA A 193 -13.18 9.30 -2.07
C ALA A 193 -12.59 9.60 -3.47
N PHE A 194 -13.39 9.51 -4.54
CA PHE A 194 -12.94 9.79 -5.91
C PHE A 194 -12.96 11.28 -6.28
N PHE A 195 -13.88 12.06 -5.69
CA PHE A 195 -14.07 13.48 -6.01
C PHE A 195 -13.23 14.40 -5.12
N GLN A 196 -11.93 14.13 -5.04
CA GLN A 196 -10.95 15.05 -4.45
C GLN A 196 -10.09 15.67 -5.55
N GLU A 197 -9.82 16.97 -5.49
CA GLU A 197 -9.07 17.67 -6.54
C GLU A 197 -7.72 16.99 -6.90
N PRO A 198 -6.88 16.54 -5.93
CA PRO A 198 -5.62 15.85 -6.24
C PRO A 198 -5.84 14.52 -6.99
N ILE A 199 -6.86 13.76 -6.60
CA ILE A 199 -7.20 12.47 -7.21
C ILE A 199 -7.72 12.69 -8.63
N LEU A 200 -8.59 13.68 -8.85
CA LEU A 200 -9.11 14.02 -10.17
C LEU A 200 -8.00 14.51 -11.12
N VAL A 201 -7.01 15.25 -10.61
CA VAL A 201 -5.82 15.64 -11.39
C VAL A 201 -5.04 14.39 -11.84
N ALA A 202 -4.78 13.46 -10.93
CA ALA A 202 -4.07 12.22 -11.24
C ALA A 202 -4.83 11.34 -12.26
N LEU A 203 -6.15 11.18 -12.09
CA LEU A 203 -6.98 10.43 -13.04
C LEU A 203 -7.00 11.10 -14.41
N ARG A 204 -7.04 12.44 -14.48
CA ARG A 204 -6.98 13.20 -15.73
C ARG A 204 -5.65 12.98 -16.46
N GLU A 205 -4.54 13.00 -15.73
CA GLU A 205 -3.22 12.69 -16.27
C GLU A 205 -3.17 11.26 -16.83
N LEU A 206 -3.71 10.28 -16.09
CA LEU A 206 -3.78 8.88 -16.55
C LEU A 206 -4.60 8.75 -17.85
N ALA A 207 -5.74 9.43 -17.96
CA ALA A 207 -6.58 9.38 -19.17
C ALA A 207 -5.84 9.94 -20.40
N ILE A 208 -5.12 11.05 -20.22
CA ILE A 208 -4.31 11.66 -21.29
C ILE A 208 -3.18 10.71 -21.70
N ARG A 209 -2.44 10.18 -20.71
CA ARG A 209 -1.33 9.25 -20.96
C ARG A 209 -1.77 7.99 -21.69
N GLN A 210 -2.88 7.37 -21.28
CA GLN A 210 -3.39 6.17 -21.93
C GLN A 210 -3.82 6.41 -23.37
N THR A 211 -4.42 7.57 -23.64
CA THR A 211 -4.80 7.92 -25.01
C THR A 211 -3.59 8.16 -25.89
N ALA A 212 -2.55 8.82 -25.37
CA ALA A 212 -1.29 9.02 -26.09
C ALA A 212 -0.64 7.67 -26.44
N GLN A 213 -0.59 6.74 -25.48
CA GLN A 213 -0.08 5.38 -25.70
C GLN A 213 -0.88 4.61 -26.75
N ALA A 214 -2.21 4.70 -26.72
CA ALA A 214 -3.06 4.07 -27.73
C ALA A 214 -2.84 4.68 -29.14
N LEU A 215 -2.56 5.99 -29.23
CA LEU A 215 -2.25 6.65 -30.50
C LEU A 215 -0.88 6.22 -31.06
N GLU A 216 0.14 6.14 -30.20
CA GLU A 216 1.48 5.66 -30.57
C GLU A 216 1.45 4.20 -31.07
N ALA A 217 0.67 3.34 -30.43
CA ALA A 217 0.48 1.95 -30.83
C ALA A 217 -0.15 1.81 -32.24
N ARG A 218 -0.95 2.80 -32.68
CA ARG A 218 -1.54 2.83 -34.04
C ARG A 218 -0.56 3.32 -35.09
N GLN A 219 0.21 4.36 -34.80
CA GLN A 219 1.16 4.95 -35.76
C GLN A 219 2.34 4.01 -36.09
N SER A 220 2.68 3.12 -35.16
CA SER A 220 3.77 2.16 -35.32
C SER A 220 3.45 0.95 -36.21
N GLY A 221 2.20 0.80 -36.70
CA GLY A 221 1.86 -0.21 -37.73
C GLY A 221 2.07 -1.68 -37.32
N MET A 222 2.21 -1.98 -36.02
CA MET A 222 2.47 -3.34 -35.51
C MET A 222 1.20 -4.20 -35.60
N THR A 223 0.99 -4.75 -36.79
CA THR A 223 0.07 -5.86 -37.03
C THR A 223 0.67 -7.09 -36.34
N ARG A 224 -0.04 -7.69 -35.37
CA ARG A 224 0.39 -8.94 -34.71
C ARG A 224 0.73 -10.00 -35.77
N PRO A 225 1.85 -10.74 -35.64
CA PRO A 225 2.10 -11.91 -36.49
C PRO A 225 1.05 -13.00 -36.22
N PRO A 226 0.67 -13.82 -37.22
CA PRO A 226 -0.18 -14.98 -37.01
C PRO A 226 0.46 -15.98 -36.03
N GLU A 227 -0.34 -16.59 -35.14
CA GLU A 227 0.10 -17.46 -34.02
C GLU A 227 1.08 -18.59 -34.40
N SER A 228 1.13 -18.98 -35.69
CA SER A 228 2.05 -19.98 -36.23
C SER A 228 3.51 -19.53 -36.38
N GLN A 229 3.80 -18.22 -36.27
CA GLN A 229 5.15 -17.65 -36.35
C GLN A 229 5.57 -16.84 -35.10
N ALA A 230 4.69 -16.71 -34.11
CA ALA A 230 5.00 -15.98 -32.89
C ALA A 230 5.94 -16.79 -31.99
N ASP A 231 6.88 -16.10 -31.35
CA ASP A 231 7.69 -16.67 -30.27
C ASP A 231 6.77 -17.24 -29.18
N LYS A 232 7.24 -18.28 -28.48
CA LYS A 232 6.45 -18.95 -27.45
C LYS A 232 7.21 -19.01 -26.15
N ILE A 233 6.60 -18.45 -25.11
CA ILE A 233 7.15 -18.40 -23.75
C ILE A 233 6.42 -19.41 -22.89
N LEU A 234 7.18 -20.33 -22.30
CA LEU A 234 6.67 -21.33 -21.36
C LEU A 234 7.03 -20.93 -19.93
N VAL A 235 6.07 -20.95 -19.01
CA VAL A 235 6.26 -20.63 -17.61
C VAL A 235 6.00 -21.86 -16.75
N ASN A 236 6.97 -22.26 -15.92
CA ASN A 236 6.74 -23.36 -14.98
C ASN A 236 5.99 -22.88 -13.73
N ILE A 237 4.84 -23.48 -13.46
CA ILE A 237 4.06 -23.25 -12.23
C ILE A 237 4.59 -24.18 -11.14
N THR A 238 4.79 -23.65 -9.94
CA THR A 238 5.11 -24.42 -8.74
C THR A 238 4.17 -24.01 -7.59
N ALA A 239 4.29 -24.67 -6.44
CA ALA A 239 3.60 -24.24 -5.21
C ALA A 239 4.29 -23.04 -4.52
N ASP A 240 5.41 -22.57 -5.05
CA ASP A 240 6.18 -21.47 -4.48
C ASP A 240 5.51 -20.11 -4.78
N PRO A 241 5.39 -19.21 -3.79
CA PRO A 241 4.80 -17.87 -3.96
C PRO A 241 5.42 -17.05 -5.10
N SER A 242 6.71 -17.25 -5.39
CA SER A 242 7.44 -16.55 -6.46
C SER A 242 6.85 -16.83 -7.86
N THR A 243 6.08 -17.91 -8.01
CA THR A 243 5.35 -18.25 -9.24
C THR A 243 4.44 -17.10 -9.70
N ALA A 244 3.81 -16.36 -8.77
CA ALA A 244 2.96 -15.22 -9.13
C ALA A 244 3.76 -14.05 -9.74
N MET A 245 4.98 -13.82 -9.28
CA MET A 245 5.89 -12.83 -9.89
C MET A 245 6.39 -13.32 -11.24
N LEU A 246 6.74 -14.61 -11.35
CA LEU A 246 7.17 -15.24 -12.60
C LEU A 246 6.11 -15.10 -13.70
N LEU A 247 4.84 -15.39 -13.38
CA LEU A 247 3.70 -15.23 -14.30
C LEU A 247 3.53 -13.77 -14.76
N ARG A 248 3.64 -12.79 -13.86
CA ARG A 248 3.58 -11.36 -14.20
C ARG A 248 4.75 -10.90 -15.09
N ARG A 249 5.96 -11.40 -14.82
CA ARG A 249 7.15 -11.05 -15.61
C ARG A 249 7.08 -11.69 -16.99
N ALA A 250 6.76 -12.97 -17.06
CA ALA A 250 6.60 -13.68 -18.32
C ALA A 250 5.50 -13.05 -19.17
N ARG A 251 4.37 -12.61 -18.58
CA ARG A 251 3.33 -11.90 -19.32
C ARG A 251 3.83 -10.59 -19.92
N ARG A 252 4.54 -9.78 -19.15
CA ARG A 252 5.14 -8.52 -19.63
C ARG A 252 6.12 -8.74 -20.78
N VAL A 253 6.99 -9.75 -20.65
CA VAL A 253 7.94 -10.12 -21.71
C VAL A 253 7.18 -10.63 -22.94
N ALA A 254 6.16 -11.46 -22.75
CA ALA A 254 5.32 -11.95 -23.84
C ALA A 254 4.60 -10.80 -24.57
N ASP A 255 4.08 -9.80 -23.85
CA ASP A 255 3.47 -8.62 -24.44
C ASP A 255 4.49 -7.78 -25.23
N HIS A 256 5.70 -7.63 -24.70
CA HIS A 256 6.77 -6.90 -25.37
C HIS A 256 7.24 -7.59 -26.65
N LEU A 257 7.42 -8.92 -26.61
CA LEU A 257 7.88 -9.73 -27.73
C LEU A 257 6.75 -10.18 -28.67
N GLN A 258 5.49 -9.83 -28.36
CA GLN A 258 4.30 -10.36 -29.03
C GLN A 258 4.26 -11.89 -29.09
N ALA A 259 4.77 -12.55 -28.06
CA ALA A 259 4.90 -13.99 -27.94
C ALA A 259 3.65 -14.63 -27.29
N VAL A 260 3.36 -15.88 -27.63
CA VAL A 260 2.31 -16.68 -26.97
C VAL A 260 2.85 -17.19 -25.63
N CYS A 261 2.17 -16.86 -24.54
CA CYS A 261 2.57 -17.28 -23.19
C CYS A 261 1.73 -18.48 -22.73
N ILE A 262 2.40 -19.54 -22.28
CA ILE A 262 1.79 -20.78 -21.77
C ILE A 262 2.36 -21.07 -20.38
N ALA A 263 1.50 -21.30 -19.39
CA ALA A 263 1.88 -21.67 -18.04
C ALA A 263 1.58 -23.14 -17.77
N VAL A 264 2.59 -23.88 -17.31
CA VAL A 264 2.51 -25.33 -17.18
C VAL A 264 2.89 -25.79 -15.78
N TYR A 265 2.02 -26.59 -15.17
CA TYR A 265 2.32 -27.31 -13.95
C TYR A 265 2.69 -28.76 -14.28
N VAL A 266 3.86 -29.21 -13.81
CA VAL A 266 4.36 -30.58 -13.99
C VAL A 266 4.38 -31.33 -12.66
N TYR A 267 3.69 -32.47 -12.60
CA TYR A 267 3.71 -33.36 -11.45
C TYR A 267 4.21 -34.77 -11.81
N SER A 268 4.85 -35.43 -10.84
CA SER A 268 5.27 -36.83 -10.95
C SER A 268 4.29 -37.74 -10.25
N LYS A 269 3.99 -38.89 -10.85
CA LYS A 269 2.96 -39.85 -10.41
C LYS A 269 3.59 -41.05 -9.71
N GLU A 270 4.48 -40.81 -8.75
CA GLU A 270 4.97 -41.84 -7.82
C GLU A 270 4.37 -41.73 -6.41
N GLU A 271 3.63 -40.66 -6.10
CA GLU A 271 2.79 -40.56 -4.90
C GLU A 271 1.37 -40.14 -5.28
N SER A 272 0.50 -41.15 -5.43
CA SER A 272 -0.96 -41.06 -5.62
C SER A 272 -1.49 -40.51 -6.97
N SER A 273 -2.69 -40.97 -7.34
CA SER A 273 -3.42 -40.59 -8.56
C SER A 273 -4.04 -39.18 -8.51
N GLU A 274 -3.68 -38.41 -7.49
CA GLU A 274 -4.26 -37.13 -7.14
C GLU A 274 -3.14 -36.15 -6.77
N LEU A 275 -3.36 -34.84 -6.94
CA LEU A 275 -2.36 -33.83 -6.57
C LEU A 275 -2.04 -33.95 -5.05
N PRO A 276 -0.78 -33.71 -4.63
CA PRO A 276 -0.41 -33.68 -3.21
C PRO A 276 -1.32 -32.72 -2.42
N ALA A 277 -1.87 -33.18 -1.30
CA ALA A 277 -2.93 -32.48 -0.57
C ALA A 277 -2.49 -31.11 0.00
N GLU A 278 -1.20 -30.92 0.29
CA GLU A 278 -0.66 -29.68 0.86
C GLU A 278 -0.48 -28.55 -0.17
N ASP A 279 -0.15 -28.88 -1.43
CA ASP A 279 0.18 -27.88 -2.47
C ASP A 279 -1.00 -27.53 -3.40
N ARG A 280 -2.03 -28.39 -3.44
CA ARG A 280 -3.27 -28.22 -4.25
C ARG A 280 -3.84 -26.79 -4.24
N PRO A 281 -4.15 -26.19 -3.07
CA PRO A 281 -4.82 -24.89 -3.04
C PRO A 281 -3.94 -23.76 -3.57
N THR A 282 -2.61 -23.86 -3.41
CA THR A 282 -1.65 -22.84 -3.85
C THR A 282 -1.41 -22.93 -5.35
N VAL A 283 -1.24 -24.14 -5.89
CA VAL A 283 -1.07 -24.36 -7.34
C VAL A 283 -2.35 -23.98 -8.10
N GLU A 284 -3.54 -24.34 -7.59
CA GLU A 284 -4.81 -23.91 -8.18
C GLU A 284 -4.96 -22.39 -8.18
N ARG A 285 -4.51 -21.72 -7.13
CA ARG A 285 -4.48 -20.25 -7.07
C ARG A 285 -3.57 -19.67 -8.15
N HIS A 286 -2.39 -20.26 -8.38
CA HIS A 286 -1.48 -19.82 -9.43
C HIS A 286 -1.99 -20.13 -10.86
N LEU A 287 -2.67 -21.25 -11.06
CA LEU A 287 -3.34 -21.57 -12.33
C LEU A 287 -4.45 -20.55 -12.63
N ARG A 288 -5.33 -20.26 -11.66
CA ARG A 288 -6.36 -19.22 -11.80
C ARG A 288 -5.75 -17.83 -12.01
N PHE A 289 -4.63 -17.54 -11.36
CA PHE A 289 -3.90 -16.28 -11.54
C PHE A 289 -3.30 -16.16 -12.95
N ALA A 290 -2.77 -17.25 -13.50
CA ALA A 290 -2.29 -17.30 -14.89
C ALA A 290 -3.45 -17.08 -15.88
N GLU A 291 -4.61 -17.69 -15.64
CA GLU A 291 -5.82 -17.48 -16.44
C GLU A 291 -6.31 -16.03 -16.39
N ASN A 292 -6.27 -15.39 -15.22
CA ASN A 292 -6.58 -13.96 -15.05
C ASN A 292 -5.60 -13.05 -15.82
N LEU A 293 -4.36 -13.50 -16.03
CA LEU A 293 -3.36 -12.82 -16.86
C LEU A 293 -3.47 -13.17 -18.35
N HIS A 294 -4.45 -13.99 -18.73
CA HIS A 294 -4.65 -14.52 -20.08
C HIS A 294 -3.47 -15.36 -20.59
N ILE A 295 -2.85 -16.12 -19.69
CA ILE A 295 -1.82 -17.11 -20.02
C ILE A 295 -2.49 -18.47 -20.16
N GLY A 296 -2.23 -19.20 -21.26
CA GLY A 296 -2.81 -20.52 -21.46
C GLY A 296 -2.28 -21.51 -20.43
N THR A 297 -3.15 -22.14 -19.63
CA THR A 297 -2.74 -23.06 -18.56
C THR A 297 -2.77 -24.52 -19.03
N LYS A 298 -1.76 -25.31 -18.63
CA LYS A 298 -1.75 -26.76 -18.85
C LYS A 298 -1.20 -27.50 -17.63
N VAL A 299 -1.83 -28.62 -17.31
CA VAL A 299 -1.33 -29.55 -16.31
C VAL A 299 -0.84 -30.80 -17.04
N ILE A 300 0.44 -31.13 -16.88
CA ILE A 300 1.08 -32.28 -17.54
C ILE A 300 1.76 -33.19 -16.52
N HIS A 301 1.91 -34.46 -16.88
CA HIS A 301 2.39 -35.50 -15.99
C HIS A 301 3.51 -36.32 -16.63
N GLY A 302 4.50 -36.72 -15.82
CA GLY A 302 5.58 -37.60 -16.26
C GLY A 302 6.51 -38.01 -15.12
N LYS A 303 7.33 -39.04 -15.35
CA LYS A 303 8.18 -39.65 -14.31
C LYS A 303 9.27 -38.70 -13.80
N ASN A 304 9.90 -37.96 -14.70
CA ASN A 304 10.86 -36.91 -14.36
C ASN A 304 10.25 -35.54 -14.72
N ARG A 305 10.10 -34.66 -13.73
CA ARG A 305 9.46 -33.34 -13.90
C ARG A 305 10.23 -32.45 -14.88
N ALA A 306 11.56 -32.42 -14.80
CA ALA A 306 12.39 -31.56 -15.67
C ALA A 306 12.34 -32.05 -17.12
N GLN A 307 12.48 -33.36 -17.34
CA GLN A 307 12.37 -33.95 -18.68
C GLN A 307 10.99 -33.69 -19.31
N THR A 308 9.93 -33.87 -18.53
CA THR A 308 8.54 -33.68 -19.00
C THR A 308 8.28 -32.22 -19.39
N LEU A 309 8.83 -31.26 -18.66
CA LEU A 309 8.71 -29.83 -19.01
C LEU A 309 9.42 -29.54 -20.34
N VAL A 310 10.66 -30.01 -20.51
CA VAL A 310 11.45 -29.77 -21.72
C VAL A 310 10.87 -30.49 -22.94
N ASP A 311 10.37 -31.71 -22.79
CA ASP A 311 9.71 -32.45 -23.88
C ASP A 311 8.44 -31.72 -24.34
N TYR A 312 7.67 -31.16 -23.39
CA TYR A 312 6.51 -30.34 -23.71
C TYR A 312 6.93 -29.04 -24.42
N ALA A 313 7.99 -28.39 -23.97
CA ALA A 313 8.54 -27.20 -24.60
C ALA A 313 8.94 -27.47 -26.06
N ARG A 314 9.69 -28.55 -26.32
CA ARG A 314 10.09 -28.98 -27.68
C ARG A 314 8.89 -29.27 -28.56
N LYS A 315 7.93 -30.06 -28.08
CA LYS A 315 6.74 -30.45 -28.87
C LYS A 315 5.88 -29.26 -29.28
N ASN A 316 5.88 -28.17 -28.50
CA ASN A 316 5.07 -26.99 -28.78
C ASN A 316 5.85 -25.86 -29.48
N GLY A 317 7.14 -26.04 -29.77
CA GLY A 317 7.98 -25.02 -30.40
C GLY A 317 8.23 -23.82 -29.49
N VAL A 318 8.47 -24.06 -28.20
CA VAL A 318 8.78 -23.01 -27.22
C VAL A 318 10.20 -22.47 -27.44
N THR A 319 10.32 -21.14 -27.52
CA THR A 319 11.61 -20.46 -27.72
C THR A 319 12.23 -20.00 -26.39
N GLN A 320 11.40 -19.68 -25.39
CA GLN A 320 11.86 -19.26 -24.06
C GLN A 320 11.15 -19.99 -22.92
N VAL A 321 11.89 -20.39 -21.89
CA VAL A 321 11.37 -21.04 -20.67
C VAL A 321 11.67 -20.19 -19.43
N PHE A 322 10.64 -19.85 -18.68
CA PHE A 322 10.70 -19.09 -17.44
C PHE A 322 10.60 -20.03 -16.24
N LEU A 323 11.61 -19.97 -15.37
CA LEU A 323 11.69 -20.77 -14.14
C LEU A 323 11.86 -19.86 -12.93
N SER A 324 11.28 -20.24 -11.79
CA SER A 324 11.56 -19.61 -10.50
C SER A 324 12.82 -20.21 -9.88
N ARG A 325 13.60 -19.39 -9.17
CA ARG A 325 14.73 -19.88 -8.37
C ARG A 325 14.20 -20.54 -7.09
N SER A 326 14.44 -21.84 -6.92
CA SER A 326 14.09 -22.57 -5.69
C SER A 326 14.97 -22.13 -4.51
N ALA A 327 14.36 -21.85 -3.36
CA ALA A 327 15.03 -21.41 -2.12
C ALA A 327 15.52 -22.56 -1.22
N ARG A 328 15.54 -23.82 -1.68
CA ARG A 328 15.93 -24.96 -0.83
C ARG A 328 17.45 -25.10 -0.68
N THR A 329 17.90 -25.07 0.58
CA THR A 329 19.26 -25.10 1.14
C THR A 329 20.17 -26.28 0.69
N LEU A 330 19.63 -27.28 -0.02
CA LEU A 330 20.37 -28.50 -0.38
C LEU A 330 21.44 -28.30 -1.46
N ARG A 331 21.45 -27.15 -2.16
CA ARG A 331 22.50 -26.79 -3.14
C ARG A 331 23.91 -26.79 -2.56
N ARG A 332 24.05 -26.62 -1.23
CA ARG A 332 25.35 -26.57 -0.55
C ARG A 332 26.02 -27.94 -0.45
N TRP A 333 25.26 -29.05 -0.49
CA TRP A 333 25.78 -30.39 -0.18
C TRP A 333 25.79 -31.34 -1.38
N PHE A 334 24.94 -31.13 -2.39
CA PHE A 334 24.90 -31.97 -3.61
C PHE A 334 24.62 -31.16 -4.88
N PRO A 335 25.64 -30.75 -5.66
CA PRO A 335 25.43 -30.08 -6.94
C PRO A 335 24.84 -31.07 -7.97
N GLY A 336 23.74 -30.70 -8.64
CA GLY A 336 23.11 -31.48 -9.73
C GLY A 336 21.77 -32.16 -9.43
N LEU A 337 21.21 -32.00 -8.23
CA LEU A 337 19.91 -32.62 -7.85
C LEU A 337 18.69 -31.70 -7.96
N ASP A 338 18.86 -30.40 -8.23
CA ASP A 338 17.75 -29.44 -8.25
C ASP A 338 17.02 -29.41 -9.62
N PHE A 339 15.72 -29.17 -9.60
CA PHE A 339 14.85 -29.17 -10.79
C PHE A 339 15.33 -28.16 -11.83
N THR A 340 15.75 -26.97 -11.40
CA THR A 340 16.24 -25.89 -12.28
C THR A 340 17.51 -26.30 -13.01
N ASP A 341 18.46 -26.96 -12.31
CA ASP A 341 19.72 -27.42 -12.91
C ASP A 341 19.47 -28.52 -13.96
N GLN A 342 18.53 -29.44 -13.67
CA GLN A 342 18.14 -30.48 -14.63
C GLN A 342 17.47 -29.87 -15.87
N VAL A 343 16.62 -28.85 -15.73
CA VAL A 343 16.03 -28.17 -16.89
C VAL A 343 17.11 -27.45 -17.69
N LEU A 344 18.06 -26.76 -17.05
CA LEU A 344 19.18 -26.09 -17.73
C LEU A 344 20.06 -27.05 -18.53
N GLN A 345 20.30 -28.27 -18.03
CA GLN A 345 21.07 -29.29 -18.76
C GLN A 345 20.32 -29.89 -19.96
N LEU A 346 19.00 -29.98 -19.88
CA LEU A 346 18.15 -30.61 -20.90
C LEU A 346 17.72 -29.62 -22.00
N ALA A 347 17.64 -28.33 -21.67
CA ALA A 347 17.11 -27.25 -22.49
C ALA A 347 18.18 -26.51 -23.33
N ASN A 348 19.12 -27.24 -23.96
CA ASN A 348 20.22 -26.63 -24.74
C ASN A 348 19.80 -25.91 -26.03
N GLU A 349 18.54 -26.08 -26.46
CA GLU A 349 18.01 -25.54 -27.74
C GLU A 349 17.04 -24.37 -27.54
N MET A 350 16.85 -23.90 -26.30
CA MET A 350 15.90 -22.85 -25.94
C MET A 350 16.50 -21.93 -24.88
N GLU A 351 16.05 -20.67 -24.84
CA GLU A 351 16.52 -19.72 -23.85
C GLU A 351 15.83 -19.99 -22.50
N VAL A 352 16.59 -20.22 -21.44
CA VAL A 352 16.05 -20.45 -20.10
C VAL A 352 16.29 -19.23 -19.22
N THR A 353 15.22 -18.48 -18.92
CA THR A 353 15.26 -17.35 -18.00
C THR A 353 14.90 -17.79 -16.59
N VAL A 354 15.89 -17.86 -15.69
CA VAL A 354 15.65 -18.10 -14.27
C VAL A 354 15.40 -16.77 -13.59
N VAL A 355 14.16 -16.53 -13.17
CA VAL A 355 13.76 -15.30 -12.48
C VAL A 355 13.83 -15.57 -10.98
N ALA A 356 14.79 -14.92 -10.32
CA ALA A 356 14.76 -14.78 -8.88
C ALA A 356 13.74 -13.70 -8.53
N GLU A 357 12.86 -13.97 -7.57
CA GLU A 357 12.16 -12.90 -6.88
C GLU A 357 13.24 -12.05 -6.20
N ARG A 358 13.41 -10.79 -6.63
CA ARG A 358 13.78 -9.75 -5.67
C ARG A 358 12.52 -9.58 -4.84
N SER A 359 12.40 -10.40 -3.81
CA SER A 359 11.31 -10.30 -2.86
C SER A 359 11.18 -8.82 -2.51
N ARG A 360 9.99 -8.26 -2.72
CA ARG A 360 9.62 -6.99 -2.06
C ARG A 360 9.68 -7.11 -0.52
N HIS A 361 10.00 -8.31 -0.02
CA HIS A 361 10.32 -8.67 1.38
C HIS A 361 11.66 -9.45 1.49
N GLY A 362 12.63 -9.12 0.64
CA GLY A 362 13.92 -9.80 0.61
C GLY A 362 14.77 -9.16 -0.46
N ARG A 363 15.33 -8.01 -0.08
CA ARG A 363 16.52 -7.41 -0.69
C ARG A 363 17.50 -8.54 -1.00
N ALA A 364 18.27 -8.43 -2.10
CA ALA A 364 19.49 -9.24 -2.17
C ALA A 364 20.22 -9.01 -0.85
N ALA A 365 20.54 -10.08 -0.10
CA ALA A 365 21.05 -9.96 1.26
C ALA A 365 22.07 -8.85 1.30
N SER A 366 21.65 -7.72 1.86
CA SER A 366 22.50 -6.54 1.89
C SER A 366 23.70 -6.96 2.75
N PRO A 367 24.93 -6.66 2.34
CA PRO A 367 26.06 -6.83 3.26
C PRO A 367 25.89 -5.92 4.49
N TYR A 368 24.99 -4.92 4.41
CA TYR A 368 24.63 -4.00 5.48
C TYR A 368 23.47 -4.53 6.33
N PRO A 369 23.49 -4.31 7.65
CA PRO A 369 22.36 -4.50 8.56
C PRO A 369 21.05 -3.88 8.05
N GLU A 370 19.91 -4.50 8.36
CA GLU A 370 18.60 -4.08 7.82
C GLU A 370 18.20 -2.65 8.20
N ASP A 371 18.71 -2.14 9.32
CA ASP A 371 18.40 -0.83 9.90
C ASP A 371 19.35 0.29 9.41
N GLU A 372 20.32 -0.04 8.55
CA GLU A 372 21.31 0.92 8.03
C GLU A 372 20.97 1.40 6.61
N ALA A 373 21.46 2.60 6.27
CA ALA A 373 21.31 3.25 4.97
C ALA A 373 21.74 2.33 3.82
N GLY A 374 22.82 1.58 4.00
CA GLY A 374 23.31 0.63 3.01
C GLY A 374 22.34 -0.50 2.67
N ALA A 375 21.40 -0.86 3.57
CA ALA A 375 20.34 -1.81 3.25
C ALA A 375 19.19 -1.17 2.46
N LEU A 376 18.95 0.13 2.63
CA LEU A 376 17.92 0.86 1.88
C LEU A 376 18.37 1.23 0.46
N MET A 377 19.67 1.44 0.26
CA MET A 377 20.19 2.06 -0.96
C MET A 377 20.03 1.18 -2.21
N HIS A 378 19.87 1.83 -3.36
CA HIS A 378 19.92 1.19 -4.66
C HIS A 378 21.06 1.74 -5.52
N SER A 379 21.73 0.85 -6.25
CA SER A 379 22.88 1.20 -7.12
C SER A 379 22.47 1.80 -8.48
N GLY A 380 21.17 1.86 -8.78
CA GLY A 380 20.66 2.45 -10.02
C GLY A 380 20.46 3.96 -9.91
N TYR A 381 21.44 4.75 -10.35
CA TYR A 381 21.38 6.22 -10.38
C TYR A 381 22.05 6.74 -11.65
N VAL A 382 21.68 7.96 -12.07
CA VAL A 382 22.27 8.57 -13.27
C VAL A 382 23.66 9.10 -12.97
N ARG A 383 24.63 8.62 -13.74
CA ARG A 383 26.04 9.01 -13.66
C ARG A 383 26.40 9.94 -14.81
N ILE A 384 27.02 11.07 -14.48
CA ILE A 384 27.56 12.02 -15.46
C ILE A 384 28.98 12.43 -15.04
N THR A 385 29.76 13.02 -15.95
CA THR A 385 31.08 13.55 -15.61
C THR A 385 31.05 15.09 -15.58
N PRO A 386 31.86 15.75 -14.73
CA PRO A 386 31.92 17.22 -14.67
C PRO A 386 32.34 17.89 -15.98
N GLU A 387 32.99 17.13 -16.87
CA GLU A 387 33.53 17.61 -18.14
C GLU A 387 32.53 17.63 -19.29
N MET A 388 31.45 16.86 -19.16
CA MET A 388 30.36 16.84 -20.14
C MET A 388 29.72 18.22 -20.27
N THR A 389 29.24 18.52 -21.47
CA THR A 389 28.27 19.59 -21.69
C THR A 389 26.88 19.18 -21.22
N VAL A 390 25.99 20.14 -20.98
CA VAL A 390 24.58 19.87 -20.62
C VAL A 390 23.89 19.00 -21.69
N GLU A 391 24.17 19.22 -22.97
CA GLU A 391 23.61 18.41 -24.06
C GLU A 391 24.08 16.94 -24.01
N GLU A 392 25.38 16.72 -23.81
CA GLU A 392 25.94 15.37 -23.64
C GLU A 392 25.39 14.68 -22.39
N ALA A 393 25.30 15.39 -21.27
CA ALA A 393 24.76 14.86 -20.02
C ALA A 393 23.28 14.45 -20.15
N ILE A 394 22.46 15.22 -20.88
CA ILE A 394 21.06 14.85 -21.15
C ILE A 394 20.99 13.62 -22.07
N ALA A 395 21.85 13.54 -23.09
CA ALA A 395 21.90 12.38 -23.99
C ALA A 395 22.29 11.10 -23.24
N GLU A 396 23.35 11.18 -22.43
CA GLU A 396 23.85 10.11 -21.58
C GLU A 396 22.79 9.66 -20.56
N SER A 397 22.13 10.63 -19.91
CA SER A 397 21.02 10.36 -18.98
C SER A 397 19.88 9.61 -19.63
N ARG A 398 19.52 9.92 -20.89
CA ARG A 398 18.47 9.22 -21.64
C ARG A 398 18.84 7.79 -21.97
N GLN A 399 20.11 7.51 -22.24
CA GLN A 399 20.58 6.15 -22.48
C GLN A 399 20.51 5.31 -21.20
N GLN A 400 20.86 5.90 -20.06
CA GLN A 400 20.79 5.24 -18.75
C GLN A 400 19.35 5.08 -18.25
N ALA A 401 18.41 5.94 -18.70
CA ALA A 401 17.01 5.95 -18.26
C ALA A 401 16.26 4.61 -18.40
N GLY A 402 16.68 3.74 -19.33
CA GLY A 402 16.09 2.41 -19.48
C GLY A 402 16.52 1.40 -18.41
N GLN A 403 17.55 1.72 -17.61
CA GLN A 403 18.18 0.82 -16.64
C GLN A 403 18.02 1.28 -15.18
N VAL A 404 17.66 2.54 -14.96
CA VAL A 404 17.44 3.11 -13.62
C VAL A 404 15.95 3.34 -13.37
N GLU A 405 15.47 2.96 -12.18
CA GLU A 405 14.03 3.06 -11.85
C GLU A 405 13.55 4.50 -11.65
N MET A 406 14.44 5.41 -11.22
CA MET A 406 14.08 6.79 -10.82
C MET A 406 15.14 7.80 -11.29
N ILE A 407 14.70 8.91 -11.88
CA ILE A 407 15.55 9.92 -12.54
C ILE A 407 15.23 11.32 -12.02
N TYR A 408 15.65 11.63 -10.79
CA TYR A 408 15.42 12.94 -10.16
C TYR A 408 16.66 13.84 -10.21
N TYR A 409 17.82 13.24 -9.97
CA TYR A 409 19.13 13.90 -9.95
C TYR A 409 20.12 13.12 -10.79
N ALA A 410 21.08 13.84 -11.36
CA ALA A 410 22.28 13.28 -11.94
C ALA A 410 23.47 13.58 -11.03
N TYR A 411 24.33 12.58 -10.85
CA TYR A 411 25.46 12.63 -9.93
C TYR A 411 26.75 12.74 -10.75
N ALA A 412 27.47 13.84 -10.57
CA ALA A 412 28.72 14.11 -11.25
C ALA A 412 29.87 13.39 -10.52
N LEU A 413 30.46 12.39 -11.17
CA LEU A 413 31.52 11.57 -10.59
C LEU A 413 32.87 11.83 -11.26
N ASP A 414 33.96 11.64 -10.50
CA ASP A 414 35.31 11.57 -11.06
C ASP A 414 35.64 10.17 -11.62
N GLU A 415 36.85 9.99 -12.16
CA GLU A 415 37.32 8.70 -12.70
C GLU A 415 37.44 7.59 -11.64
N SER A 416 37.49 7.95 -10.35
CA SER A 416 37.58 7.04 -9.20
C SER A 416 36.24 6.84 -8.47
N GLU A 417 35.13 7.26 -9.08
CA GLU A 417 33.76 7.21 -8.56
C GLU A 417 33.47 8.10 -7.32
N HIS A 418 34.31 9.10 -7.03
CA HIS A 418 34.00 10.09 -6.01
C HIS A 418 32.91 11.04 -6.50
N LEU A 419 31.96 11.33 -5.61
CA LEU A 419 30.93 12.31 -5.89
C LEU A 419 31.54 13.72 -5.86
N MET A 420 31.48 14.43 -6.98
CA MET A 420 31.99 15.79 -7.14
C MET A 420 30.87 16.85 -7.08
N GLY A 421 29.65 16.48 -7.44
CA GLY A 421 28.51 17.38 -7.41
C GLY A 421 27.19 16.71 -7.81
N VAL A 422 26.09 17.41 -7.57
CA VAL A 422 24.73 16.94 -7.88
C VAL A 422 24.02 17.99 -8.74
N VAL A 423 23.28 17.53 -9.75
CA VAL A 423 22.45 18.40 -10.60
C VAL A 423 21.04 17.83 -10.64
N SER A 424 20.01 18.66 -10.46
CA SER A 424 18.64 18.19 -10.69
C SER A 424 18.32 18.14 -12.19
N PHE A 425 17.46 17.21 -12.61
CA PHE A 425 17.03 17.16 -14.01
C PHE A 425 16.30 18.43 -14.46
N ARG A 426 15.62 19.12 -13.54
CA ARG A 426 15.01 20.42 -13.79
C ARG A 426 16.07 21.46 -14.19
N GLU A 427 17.20 21.51 -13.49
CA GLU A 427 18.30 22.42 -13.79
C GLU A 427 19.00 22.04 -15.09
N LEU A 428 19.28 20.75 -15.32
CA LEU A 428 19.83 20.25 -16.58
C LEU A 428 19.00 20.68 -17.78
N LEU A 429 17.67 20.51 -17.72
CA LEU A 429 16.76 20.88 -18.81
C LEU A 429 16.61 22.39 -19.00
N SER A 430 16.92 23.19 -17.98
CA SER A 430 16.81 24.66 -18.03
C SER A 430 18.14 25.35 -18.36
N ALA A 431 19.26 24.64 -18.25
CA ALA A 431 20.59 25.19 -18.50
C ALA A 431 20.92 25.29 -19.99
N GLU A 432 21.86 26.17 -20.33
CA GLU A 432 22.37 26.30 -21.69
C GLU A 432 23.12 25.04 -22.12
N ARG A 433 22.81 24.56 -23.34
CA ARG A 433 23.29 23.28 -23.87
C ARG A 433 24.82 23.13 -23.89
N SER A 434 25.53 24.23 -24.16
CA SER A 434 26.99 24.26 -24.30
C SER A 434 27.76 24.41 -22.99
N ARG A 435 27.09 24.74 -21.88
CA ARG A 435 27.77 24.87 -20.58
C ARG A 435 28.21 23.51 -20.07
N LYS A 436 29.33 23.49 -19.35
CA LYS A 436 29.83 22.27 -18.71
C LYS A 436 29.09 21.96 -17.42
N ILE A 437 28.94 20.68 -17.11
CA ILE A 437 28.32 20.20 -15.86
C ILE A 437 29.01 20.78 -14.63
N ARG A 438 30.34 20.88 -14.62
CA ARG A 438 31.08 21.49 -13.50
C ARG A 438 30.63 22.91 -13.14
N GLU A 439 30.01 23.65 -14.07
CA GLU A 439 29.55 25.03 -13.87
C GLU A 439 28.08 25.11 -13.46
N VAL A 440 27.34 24.01 -13.58
CA VAL A 440 25.90 23.91 -13.31
C VAL A 440 25.64 23.07 -12.05
N MET A 441 26.56 22.17 -11.70
CA MET A 441 26.44 21.29 -10.53
C MET A 441 26.58 22.03 -9.20
N HIS A 442 25.83 21.55 -8.22
CA HIS A 442 25.96 21.97 -6.83
C HIS A 442 27.01 21.10 -6.14
N THR A 443 28.01 21.75 -5.54
CA THR A 443 29.06 21.11 -4.73
C THR A 443 28.70 21.07 -3.23
N ASP A 444 27.76 21.89 -2.79
CA ASP A 444 27.16 21.83 -1.45
C ASP A 444 25.97 20.86 -1.45
N TYR A 445 26.28 19.56 -1.62
CA TYR A 445 25.28 18.50 -1.58
C TYR A 445 25.26 17.82 -0.22
N VAL A 446 24.08 17.32 0.13
CA VAL A 446 23.86 16.52 1.33
C VAL A 446 24.01 15.05 0.95
N PHE A 447 24.71 14.27 1.78
CA PHE A 447 24.88 12.83 1.60
C PHE A 447 24.66 12.09 2.93
N VAL A 448 24.53 10.77 2.85
CA VAL A 448 24.54 9.88 4.02
C VAL A 448 25.65 8.85 3.90
N SER A 449 26.17 8.42 5.04
CA SER A 449 27.13 7.31 5.15
C SER A 449 26.39 5.98 5.04
N GLU A 450 27.07 4.92 4.63
CA GLU A 450 26.49 3.58 4.47
C GLU A 450 26.00 2.96 5.78
N ASP A 451 26.63 3.33 6.90
CA ASP A 451 26.31 2.93 8.27
C ASP A 451 25.31 3.86 8.97
N ALA A 452 24.79 4.86 8.27
CA ALA A 452 23.83 5.79 8.85
C ALA A 452 22.50 5.08 9.16
N ASP A 453 21.96 5.33 10.35
CA ASP A 453 20.67 4.80 10.76
C ASP A 453 19.54 5.26 9.83
N GLN A 454 18.64 4.32 9.50
CA GLN A 454 17.55 4.53 8.56
C GLN A 454 16.59 5.66 8.95
N GLU A 455 16.37 5.89 10.26
CA GLU A 455 15.57 7.00 10.77
C GLU A 455 16.26 8.34 10.48
N THR A 456 17.59 8.38 10.58
CA THR A 456 18.38 9.58 10.27
C THR A 456 18.27 9.93 8.79
N VAL A 457 18.35 8.94 7.90
CA VAL A 457 18.13 9.11 6.46
C VAL A 457 16.72 9.67 6.21
N ALA A 458 15.72 9.11 6.89
CA ALA A 458 14.33 9.52 6.74
C ALA A 458 14.09 10.98 7.14
N GLN A 459 14.60 11.35 8.31
CA GLN A 459 14.53 12.73 8.82
C GLN A 459 15.25 13.70 7.89
N LEU A 460 16.39 13.30 7.32
CA LEU A 460 17.17 14.13 6.40
C LEU A 460 16.40 14.45 5.13
N LEU A 461 15.86 13.42 4.46
CA LEU A 461 15.04 13.56 3.25
C LEU A 461 13.80 14.44 3.52
N ALA A 462 13.08 14.18 4.62
CA ALA A 462 11.89 14.95 5.00
C ALA A 462 12.19 16.42 5.32
N LYS A 463 13.22 16.68 6.15
CA LYS A 463 13.58 18.03 6.59
C LYS A 463 14.11 18.90 5.47
N ARG A 464 14.92 18.32 4.58
CA ARG A 464 15.51 19.03 3.43
C ARG A 464 14.63 18.99 2.18
N ARG A 465 13.50 18.25 2.21
CA ARG A 465 12.58 18.05 1.08
C ARG A 465 13.29 17.53 -0.18
N LEU A 466 14.25 16.63 0.03
CA LEU A 466 15.00 16.01 -1.06
C LEU A 466 14.22 14.81 -1.61
N LEU A 467 14.25 14.60 -2.92
CA LEU A 467 13.62 13.44 -3.55
C LEU A 467 14.49 12.18 -3.46
N ALA A 468 15.81 12.37 -3.35
CA ALA A 468 16.79 11.33 -3.15
C ALA A 468 18.04 11.90 -2.47
N VAL A 469 18.82 11.04 -1.81
CA VAL A 469 20.10 11.36 -1.18
C VAL A 469 21.16 10.33 -1.61
N PRO A 470 22.38 10.76 -1.96
CA PRO A 470 23.47 9.85 -2.26
C PRO A 470 24.00 9.19 -0.98
N VAL A 471 24.33 7.91 -1.10
CA VAL A 471 25.03 7.11 -0.09
C VAL A 471 26.48 6.97 -0.51
N LEU A 472 27.38 7.42 0.35
CA LEU A 472 28.82 7.40 0.11
C LEU A 472 29.50 6.43 1.08
N ASP A 473 30.64 5.87 0.66
CA ASP A 473 31.53 5.17 1.59
C ASP A 473 32.44 6.15 2.38
N GLN A 474 33.24 5.60 3.29
CA GLN A 474 34.21 6.37 4.09
C GLN A 474 35.25 7.12 3.25
N GLU A 475 35.52 6.68 2.02
CA GLU A 475 36.44 7.34 1.09
C GLU A 475 35.74 8.40 0.22
N GLY A 476 34.41 8.54 0.32
CA GLY A 476 33.61 9.50 -0.45
C GLY A 476 33.20 9.00 -1.85
N ARG A 477 33.34 7.70 -2.12
CA ARG A 477 32.89 7.08 -3.37
C ARG A 477 31.40 6.80 -3.30
N MET A 478 30.77 6.86 -4.46
CA MET A 478 29.33 6.74 -4.59
C MET A 478 28.91 5.25 -4.60
N LEU A 479 28.16 4.82 -3.58
CA LEU A 479 27.65 3.45 -3.47
C LEU A 479 26.24 3.28 -4.07
N GLY A 480 25.37 4.25 -3.83
CA GLY A 480 24.00 4.23 -4.31
C GLY A 480 23.20 5.47 -3.92
N ILE A 481 21.89 5.41 -4.10
CA ILE A 481 20.97 6.45 -3.63
C ILE A 481 19.84 5.85 -2.82
N ILE A 482 19.27 6.66 -1.93
CA ILE A 482 18.02 6.36 -1.21
C ILE A 482 17.00 7.42 -1.59
N THR A 483 15.82 7.01 -2.03
CA THR A 483 14.76 7.94 -2.42
C THR A 483 13.76 8.20 -1.28
N SER A 484 13.04 9.31 -1.39
CA SER A 484 11.90 9.61 -0.51
C SER A 484 10.80 8.54 -0.56
N ALA A 485 10.66 7.81 -1.68
CA ALA A 485 9.72 6.71 -1.80
C ALA A 485 10.15 5.47 -1.00
N ASP A 486 11.46 5.19 -0.95
CA ASP A 486 12.02 4.07 -0.19
C ASP A 486 11.80 4.26 1.32
N VAL A 487 11.95 5.50 1.78
CA VAL A 487 11.75 5.88 3.17
C VAL A 487 10.27 6.00 3.56
N ALA A 488 9.38 6.32 2.62
CA ALA A 488 7.96 6.55 2.95
C ALA A 488 7.31 5.34 3.64
N GLY A 489 7.66 4.12 3.21
CA GLY A 489 7.20 2.88 3.85
C GLY A 489 7.85 2.65 5.21
N LEU A 490 9.14 2.97 5.33
CA LEU A 490 9.89 2.82 6.58
C LEU A 490 9.32 3.69 7.71
N VAL A 491 8.99 4.96 7.43
CA VAL A 491 8.42 5.85 8.45
C VAL A 491 7.12 5.29 9.02
N GLN A 492 6.30 4.63 8.20
CA GLN A 492 5.09 3.96 8.68
C GLN A 492 5.38 2.73 9.52
N GLN A 493 6.40 1.96 9.14
CA GLN A 493 6.84 0.79 9.88
C GLN A 493 7.39 1.18 11.25
N GLU A 494 8.35 2.11 11.31
CA GLU A 494 8.94 2.64 12.56
C GLU A 494 7.88 3.20 13.50
N ALA A 495 6.94 3.99 12.96
CA ALA A 495 5.82 4.49 13.77
C ALA A 495 4.95 3.36 14.32
N GLY A 496 4.79 2.26 13.57
CA GLY A 496 4.10 1.05 14.02
C GLY A 496 4.87 0.32 15.12
N GLU A 497 6.19 0.20 14.98
CA GLU A 497 7.07 -0.44 15.96
C GLU A 497 7.08 0.32 17.29
N ASP A 498 7.20 1.65 17.25
CA ASP A 498 7.11 2.52 18.43
C ASP A 498 5.79 2.34 19.17
N ILE A 499 4.68 2.23 18.45
CA ILE A 499 3.36 1.98 19.05
C ILE A 499 3.35 0.64 19.82
N LEU A 500 3.96 -0.40 19.26
CA LEU A 500 4.06 -1.72 19.91
C LEU A 500 4.96 -1.68 21.16
N LYS A 501 6.12 -1.01 21.06
CA LYS A 501 7.05 -0.80 22.18
C LYS A 501 6.40 -0.01 23.32
N ILE A 502 5.66 1.05 23.01
CA ILE A 502 4.87 1.81 23.99
C ILE A 502 3.86 0.90 24.71
N GLY A 503 3.28 -0.06 24.00
CA GLY A 503 2.39 -1.08 24.54
C GLY A 503 3.06 -2.16 25.39
N GLY A 504 4.39 -2.12 25.56
CA GLY A 504 5.14 -3.14 26.29
C GLY A 504 5.25 -4.44 25.50
N MET A 505 5.44 -4.35 24.18
CA MET A 505 5.62 -5.50 23.30
C MET A 505 6.79 -5.26 22.35
N GLU A 506 7.44 -6.33 21.94
CA GLU A 506 8.44 -6.26 20.87
C GLU A 506 7.74 -6.09 19.51
N ALA A 507 8.41 -5.46 18.54
CA ALA A 507 7.90 -5.27 17.19
C ALA A 507 7.54 -6.60 16.51
N LEU A 508 6.45 -6.59 15.73
CA LEU A 508 6.00 -7.74 14.95
C LEU A 508 6.73 -7.79 13.61
N ASP A 509 7.22 -8.96 13.21
CA ASP A 509 7.95 -9.17 11.96
C ASP A 509 7.01 -9.29 10.72
N GLY A 510 5.82 -8.65 10.77
CA GLY A 510 4.82 -8.70 9.69
C GLY A 510 3.38 -8.31 10.12
N PRO A 511 2.42 -8.35 9.19
CA PRO A 511 1.01 -8.02 9.47
C PRO A 511 0.39 -8.92 10.53
N TYR A 512 -0.43 -8.35 11.42
CA TYR A 512 -1.00 -9.05 12.59
C TYR A 512 -1.63 -10.42 12.28
N LEU A 513 -2.37 -10.55 11.17
CA LEU A 513 -3.06 -11.79 10.80
C LEU A 513 -2.13 -12.86 10.18
N GLU A 514 -0.92 -12.48 9.81
CA GLU A 514 0.07 -13.37 9.19
C GLU A 514 1.07 -13.93 10.22
N VAL A 515 1.23 -13.24 11.36
CA VAL A 515 2.10 -13.69 12.44
C VAL A 515 1.54 -14.95 13.09
N THR A 516 2.37 -15.99 13.21
CA THR A 516 1.94 -17.25 13.83
C THR A 516 1.68 -17.08 15.32
N PHE A 517 0.81 -17.93 15.89
CA PHE A 517 0.50 -17.90 17.32
C PHE A 517 1.76 -18.02 18.21
N GLY A 518 2.71 -18.89 17.84
CA GLY A 518 3.96 -19.05 18.59
C GLY A 518 4.83 -17.79 18.59
N GLN A 519 4.92 -17.10 17.44
CA GLN A 519 5.62 -15.82 17.35
C GLN A 519 4.93 -14.74 18.19
N MET A 520 3.59 -14.66 18.13
CA MET A 520 2.80 -13.73 18.96
C MET A 520 3.07 -13.91 20.45
N VAL A 521 3.10 -15.16 20.93
CA VAL A 521 3.40 -15.44 22.34
C VAL A 521 4.84 -15.02 22.67
N ARG A 522 5.82 -15.38 21.84
CA ARG A 522 7.24 -15.05 22.07
C ARG A 522 7.46 -13.53 22.18
N LYS A 523 6.88 -12.74 21.26
CA LYS A 523 7.02 -11.27 21.22
C LYS A 523 6.37 -10.54 22.42
N ARG A 524 5.50 -11.22 23.17
CA ARG A 524 4.80 -10.68 24.35
C ARG A 524 5.30 -11.25 25.67
N ALA A 525 5.64 -12.54 25.70
CA ALA A 525 5.95 -13.27 26.92
C ALA A 525 7.17 -12.70 27.65
N GLY A 526 8.22 -12.29 26.92
CA GLY A 526 9.40 -11.67 27.52
C GLY A 526 9.06 -10.39 28.29
N TRP A 527 8.35 -9.47 27.63
CA TRP A 527 7.90 -8.23 28.27
C TRP A 527 6.91 -8.46 29.41
N LEU A 528 5.91 -9.33 29.23
CA LEU A 528 4.95 -9.65 30.29
C LEU A 528 5.63 -10.28 31.52
N ALA A 529 6.65 -11.12 31.32
CA ALA A 529 7.41 -11.68 32.42
C ALA A 529 8.20 -10.61 33.19
N ILE A 530 8.85 -9.68 32.48
CA ILE A 530 9.56 -8.54 33.11
C ILE A 530 8.58 -7.68 33.91
N LEU A 531 7.42 -7.34 33.33
CA LEU A 531 6.38 -6.56 33.99
C LEU A 531 5.83 -7.28 35.22
N PHE A 532 5.56 -8.57 35.12
CA PHE A 532 5.07 -9.39 36.23
C PHE A 532 6.07 -9.43 37.39
N VAL A 533 7.36 -9.61 37.10
CA VAL A 533 8.42 -9.58 38.13
C VAL A 533 8.50 -8.19 38.79
N GLY A 534 8.34 -7.12 38.01
CA GLY A 534 8.24 -5.75 38.56
C GLY A 534 7.01 -5.59 39.45
N GLU A 535 5.86 -6.10 39.02
CA GLU A 535 4.60 -6.04 39.78
C GLU A 535 4.66 -6.85 41.07
N MET A 536 5.45 -7.93 41.15
CA MET A 536 5.68 -8.68 42.40
C MET A 536 6.26 -7.80 43.52
N LEU A 537 6.95 -6.70 43.20
CA LEU A 537 7.41 -5.74 44.21
C LEU A 537 6.26 -5.05 44.95
N THR A 538 5.07 -4.96 44.34
CA THR A 538 3.88 -4.41 45.00
C THR A 538 3.43 -5.29 46.16
N ALA A 539 3.56 -6.62 46.03
CA ALA A 539 3.26 -7.56 47.11
C ALA A 539 4.23 -7.36 48.29
N THR A 540 5.51 -7.13 48.01
CA THR A 540 6.51 -6.79 49.03
C THR A 540 6.19 -5.46 49.72
N ALA A 541 5.79 -4.43 48.95
CA ALA A 541 5.39 -3.15 49.50
C ALA A 541 4.12 -3.26 50.38
N MET A 542 3.13 -4.04 49.95
CA MET A 542 1.94 -4.32 50.76
C MET A 542 2.28 -5.09 52.04
N GLY A 543 3.21 -6.06 51.97
CA GLY A 543 3.70 -6.78 53.13
C GLY A 543 4.35 -5.86 54.17
N TYR A 544 5.13 -4.86 53.72
CA TYR A 544 5.76 -3.87 54.58
C TYR A 544 4.73 -3.03 55.36
N PHE A 545 3.61 -2.65 54.73
CA PHE A 545 2.53 -1.87 55.36
C PHE A 545 1.36 -2.73 55.92
N SER A 546 1.59 -4.02 56.13
CA SER A 546 0.54 -4.95 56.58
C SER A 546 -0.06 -4.57 57.94
N ALA A 547 0.76 -4.07 58.87
CA ALA A 547 0.32 -3.63 60.18
C ALA A 547 -0.63 -2.40 60.10
N GLU A 548 -0.34 -1.46 59.21
CA GLU A 548 -1.19 -0.30 58.95
C GLU A 548 -2.51 -0.70 58.28
N ILE A 549 -2.47 -1.65 57.34
CA ILE A 549 -3.66 -2.18 56.68
C ILE A 549 -4.59 -2.88 57.69
N GLU A 550 -4.02 -3.65 58.62
CA GLU A 550 -4.80 -4.33 59.66
C GLU A 550 -5.51 -3.32 60.60
N ARG A 551 -4.81 -2.26 60.99
CA ARG A 551 -5.38 -1.18 61.84
C ARG A 551 -6.48 -0.40 61.12
N ALA A 552 -6.34 -0.18 59.82
CA ALA A 552 -7.26 0.63 59.03
C ALA A 552 -7.65 -0.06 57.71
N VAL A 553 -8.40 -1.16 57.82
CA VAL A 553 -8.87 -1.97 56.67
C VAL A 553 -9.61 -1.14 55.60
N VAL A 554 -10.27 -0.04 56.01
CA VAL A 554 -10.94 0.89 55.10
C VAL A 554 -10.00 1.49 54.05
N LEU A 555 -8.71 1.63 54.37
CA LEU A 555 -7.69 2.15 53.45
C LEU A 555 -7.44 1.19 52.28
N ALA A 556 -7.61 -0.11 52.48
CA ALA A 556 -7.42 -1.11 51.44
C ALA A 556 -8.44 -0.95 50.29
N LEU A 557 -9.63 -0.43 50.58
CA LEU A 557 -10.68 -0.17 49.57
C LEU A 557 -10.27 0.87 48.53
N PHE A 558 -9.26 1.70 48.83
CA PHE A 558 -8.79 2.77 47.95
C PHE A 558 -7.47 2.42 47.24
N ILE A 559 -6.84 1.27 47.56
CA ILE A 559 -5.60 0.84 46.93
C ILE A 559 -5.72 0.81 45.40
N PRO A 560 -6.73 0.15 44.79
CA PRO A 560 -6.83 0.10 43.33
C PRO A 560 -7.01 1.48 42.69
N LEU A 561 -7.73 2.38 43.37
CA LEU A 561 -8.00 3.73 42.89
C LEU A 561 -6.72 4.58 42.89
N ILE A 562 -5.90 4.49 43.94
CA ILE A 562 -4.68 5.29 44.05
C ILE A 562 -3.62 4.79 43.07
N ILE A 563 -3.36 3.48 43.06
CA ILE A 563 -2.42 2.81 42.16
C ILE A 563 -2.75 3.16 40.71
N SER A 564 -3.99 2.91 40.28
CA SER A 564 -4.41 3.16 38.90
C SER A 564 -4.34 4.63 38.50
N SER A 565 -4.64 5.57 39.42
CA SER A 565 -4.56 7.01 39.12
C SER A 565 -3.13 7.45 38.81
N GLY A 566 -2.15 6.95 39.56
CA GLY A 566 -0.74 7.21 39.30
C GLY A 566 -0.28 6.59 37.98
N GLY A 567 -0.56 5.30 37.78
CA GLY A 567 -0.17 4.57 36.57
C GLY A 567 -0.73 5.22 35.31
N ASN A 568 -2.03 5.53 35.28
CA ASN A 568 -2.67 6.19 34.14
C ASN A 568 -2.06 7.56 33.83
N SER A 569 -1.75 8.36 34.87
CA SER A 569 -1.11 9.67 34.69
C SER A 569 0.31 9.53 34.15
N GLY A 570 1.06 8.55 34.66
CA GLY A 570 2.41 8.24 34.18
C GLY A 570 2.42 7.77 32.73
N SER A 571 1.55 6.82 32.37
CA SER A 571 1.42 6.34 30.98
C SER A 571 1.09 7.47 30.01
N GLN A 572 0.18 8.40 30.38
CA GLN A 572 -0.12 9.57 29.55
C GLN A 572 1.10 10.48 29.34
N ALA A 573 1.82 10.80 30.42
CA ALA A 573 3.02 11.62 30.36
C ALA A 573 4.11 10.96 29.49
N THR A 574 4.31 9.65 29.64
CA THR A 574 5.24 8.85 28.86
C THR A 574 4.91 8.87 27.37
N THR A 575 3.66 8.61 26.99
CA THR A 575 3.25 8.62 25.58
C THR A 575 3.47 10.00 24.94
N LEU A 576 3.16 11.08 25.66
CA LEU A 576 3.37 12.45 25.16
C LEU A 576 4.86 12.76 24.95
N VAL A 577 5.71 12.38 25.91
CA VAL A 577 7.16 12.63 25.84
C VAL A 577 7.82 11.77 24.75
N ILE A 578 7.50 10.48 24.66
CA ILE A 578 8.06 9.60 23.61
C ILE A 578 7.69 10.14 22.23
N ARG A 579 6.42 10.49 22.00
CA ARG A 579 5.98 11.08 20.74
C ARG A 579 6.72 12.37 20.41
N ALA A 580 6.83 13.29 21.37
CA ALA A 580 7.54 14.55 21.15
C ALA A 580 9.05 14.33 20.90
N MET A 581 9.64 13.28 21.46
CA MET A 581 11.04 12.89 21.19
C MET A 581 11.20 12.30 19.79
N ALA A 582 10.30 11.42 19.36
CA ALA A 582 10.28 10.79 18.03
C ALA A 582 10.06 11.83 16.92
N LEU A 583 9.18 12.82 17.17
CA LEU A 583 8.97 13.95 16.24
C LEU A 583 10.10 14.99 16.26
N GLY A 584 11.11 14.83 17.13
CA GLY A 584 12.22 15.76 17.28
C GLY A 584 11.86 17.13 17.89
N GLU A 585 10.66 17.26 18.48
CA GLU A 585 10.18 18.48 19.14
C GLU A 585 10.94 18.77 20.44
N ILE A 586 11.38 17.72 21.14
CA ILE A 586 12.16 17.81 22.38
C ILE A 586 13.46 17.02 22.29
N ARG A 587 14.54 17.59 22.83
CA ARG A 587 15.86 16.95 22.90
C ARG A 587 16.25 16.70 24.35
N LEU A 588 17.28 15.88 24.57
CA LEU A 588 17.81 15.57 25.91
C LEU A 588 18.09 16.81 26.78
N ARG A 589 18.52 17.92 26.17
CA ARG A 589 18.78 19.20 26.87
C ARG A 589 17.53 19.89 27.43
N ASP A 590 16.34 19.54 26.93
CA ASP A 590 15.07 20.16 27.30
C ASP A 590 14.42 19.53 28.54
N TRP A 591 15.06 18.52 29.15
CA TRP A 591 14.53 17.76 30.30
C TRP A 591 14.02 18.65 31.45
N TRP A 592 14.76 19.73 31.77
CA TRP A 592 14.38 20.66 32.83
C TRP A 592 13.10 21.45 32.52
N ARG A 593 12.88 21.76 31.24
CA ARG A 593 11.66 22.43 30.80
C ARG A 593 10.46 21.49 30.89
N VAL A 594 10.67 20.22 30.54
CA VAL A 594 9.64 19.17 30.61
C VAL A 594 9.26 18.91 32.06
N ILE A 595 10.20 18.60 32.95
CA ILE A 595 9.88 18.26 34.36
C ILE A 595 9.11 19.38 35.07
N ARG A 596 9.45 20.65 34.82
CA ARG A 596 8.72 21.79 35.40
C ARG A 596 7.27 21.88 34.91
N ARG A 597 7.04 21.61 33.63
CA ARG A 597 5.70 21.58 33.04
C ARG A 597 4.88 20.43 33.61
N GLU A 598 5.49 19.25 33.72
CA GLU A 598 4.84 18.04 34.21
C GLU A 598 4.57 18.08 35.72
N LEU A 599 5.41 18.73 36.53
CA LEU A 599 5.11 18.99 37.94
C LEU A 599 3.86 19.87 38.10
N ALA A 600 3.74 20.93 37.29
CA ALA A 600 2.56 21.80 37.31
C ALA A 600 1.29 21.07 36.84
N ALA A 601 1.40 20.28 35.76
CA ALA A 601 0.30 19.45 35.26
C ALA A 601 -0.13 18.40 36.30
N GLY A 602 0.84 17.67 36.87
CA GLY A 602 0.61 16.63 37.88
C GLY A 602 -0.03 17.18 39.16
N LEU A 603 0.40 18.35 39.65
CA LEU A 603 -0.25 19.01 40.80
C LEU A 603 -1.71 19.37 40.49
N THR A 604 -1.96 19.92 39.31
CA THR A 604 -3.30 20.34 38.88
C THR A 604 -4.23 19.15 38.73
N LEU A 605 -3.82 18.13 37.98
CA LEU A 605 -4.57 16.88 37.78
C LEU A 605 -4.77 16.13 39.10
N GLY A 606 -3.74 16.04 39.92
CA GLY A 606 -3.80 15.43 41.24
C GLY A 606 -4.81 16.12 42.16
N THR A 607 -4.89 17.45 42.12
CA THR A 607 -5.88 18.22 42.90
C THR A 607 -7.30 17.94 42.41
N ILE A 608 -7.52 17.88 41.10
CA ILE A 608 -8.83 17.55 40.51
C ILE A 608 -9.27 16.14 40.94
N LEU A 609 -8.39 15.14 40.77
CA LEU A 609 -8.68 13.75 41.15
C LEU A 609 -8.85 13.60 42.66
N GLY A 610 -8.05 14.30 43.46
CA GLY A 610 -8.17 14.36 44.92
C GLY A 610 -9.53 14.92 45.36
N ALA A 611 -9.99 16.01 44.75
CA ALA A 611 -11.30 16.60 45.02
C ALA A 611 -12.44 15.65 44.67
N ILE A 612 -12.34 14.93 43.55
CA ILE A 612 -13.31 13.88 43.16
C ILE A 612 -13.31 12.74 44.19
N GLY A 613 -12.13 12.27 44.60
CA GLY A 613 -11.98 11.22 45.61
C GLY A 613 -12.60 11.60 46.96
N ILE A 614 -12.31 12.81 47.44
CA ILE A 614 -12.92 13.37 48.66
C ILE A 614 -14.45 13.42 48.51
N SER A 615 -14.94 14.00 47.41
CA SER A 615 -16.39 14.14 47.16
C SER A 615 -17.11 12.80 47.18
N ARG A 616 -16.50 11.76 46.56
CA ARG A 616 -17.03 10.40 46.58
C ARG A 616 -17.15 9.84 47.99
N ILE A 617 -16.15 10.05 48.84
CA ILE A 617 -16.14 9.55 50.23
C ILE A 617 -17.25 10.21 51.04
N PHE A 618 -17.40 11.53 50.93
CA PHE A 618 -18.47 12.27 51.60
C PHE A 618 -19.86 11.82 51.12
N LEU A 619 -20.05 11.65 49.81
CA LEU A 619 -21.33 11.23 49.24
C LEU A 619 -21.71 9.82 49.70
N TRP A 620 -20.81 8.84 49.57
CA TRP A 620 -21.11 7.45 49.98
C TRP A 620 -21.29 7.32 51.49
N HIS A 621 -20.52 8.06 52.29
CA HIS A 621 -20.73 8.08 53.74
C HIS A 621 -22.13 8.61 54.08
N THR A 622 -22.56 9.70 53.43
CA THR A 622 -23.88 10.31 53.69
C THR A 622 -25.02 9.37 53.26
N LEU A 623 -24.86 8.65 52.15
CA LEU A 623 -25.90 7.76 51.62
C LEU A 623 -25.96 6.39 52.31
N ARG A 624 -24.82 5.84 52.75
CA ARG A 624 -24.71 4.44 53.19
C ARG A 624 -23.91 4.22 54.48
N GLY A 625 -23.36 5.26 55.09
CA GLY A 625 -22.59 5.16 56.35
C GLY A 625 -21.30 4.33 56.24
N THR A 626 -20.74 4.15 55.04
CA THR A 626 -19.79 3.06 54.73
C THR A 626 -18.40 3.19 55.36
N TYR A 627 -17.95 4.41 55.69
CA TYR A 627 -16.53 4.69 56.04
C TYR A 627 -16.25 4.96 57.53
N GLY A 628 -17.19 4.66 58.41
CA GLY A 628 -17.02 4.82 59.86
C GLY A 628 -16.91 6.28 60.34
N PRO A 629 -16.66 6.51 61.64
CA PRO A 629 -16.70 7.84 62.26
C PRO A 629 -15.59 8.78 61.80
N HIS A 630 -14.45 8.25 61.38
CA HIS A 630 -13.27 9.03 60.95
C HIS A 630 -13.20 9.27 59.44
N TYR A 631 -14.33 9.14 58.72
CA TYR A 631 -14.39 9.26 57.26
C TYR A 631 -13.83 10.58 56.70
N ARG A 632 -13.90 11.69 57.47
CA ARG A 632 -13.36 12.99 57.08
C ARG A 632 -11.83 12.97 56.97
N VAL A 633 -11.18 12.34 57.95
CA VAL A 633 -9.71 12.24 57.97
C VAL A 633 -9.25 11.27 56.89
N VAL A 634 -9.98 10.16 56.71
CA VAL A 634 -9.76 9.24 55.57
C VAL A 634 -9.88 9.98 54.24
N ALA A 635 -10.90 10.83 54.06
CA ALA A 635 -11.07 11.61 52.82
C ALA A 635 -9.88 12.52 52.52
N VAL A 636 -9.38 13.24 53.54
CA VAL A 636 -8.18 14.08 53.40
C VAL A 636 -6.95 13.24 53.07
N THR A 637 -6.77 12.09 53.73
CA THR A 637 -5.68 11.15 53.43
C THR A 637 -5.72 10.70 51.97
N ILE A 638 -6.88 10.28 51.46
CA ILE A 638 -7.04 9.87 50.06
C ILE A 638 -6.74 11.04 49.11
N GLY A 639 -7.28 12.23 49.39
CA GLY A 639 -7.05 13.41 48.56
C GLY A 639 -5.58 13.81 48.46
N CYS A 640 -4.88 13.90 49.60
CA CYS A 640 -3.45 14.20 49.64
C CYS A 640 -2.60 13.13 48.95
N SER A 641 -2.96 11.85 49.15
CA SER A 641 -2.26 10.73 48.52
C SER A 641 -2.42 10.75 47.00
N LEU A 642 -3.62 11.05 46.49
CA LEU A 642 -3.86 11.20 45.06
C LEU A 642 -3.02 12.32 44.44
N ILE A 643 -2.88 13.46 45.12
CA ILE A 643 -2.00 14.55 44.65
C ILE A 643 -0.56 14.05 44.53
N GLY A 644 -0.04 13.40 45.57
CA GLY A 644 1.34 12.88 45.58
C GLY A 644 1.58 11.82 44.51
N VAL A 645 0.68 10.85 44.38
CA VAL A 645 0.80 9.73 43.45
C VAL A 645 0.65 10.17 41.99
N VAL A 646 -0.27 11.08 41.68
CA VAL A 646 -0.44 11.63 40.32
C VAL A 646 0.75 12.50 39.93
N MET A 647 1.26 13.31 40.86
CA MET A 647 2.47 14.12 40.62
C MET A 647 3.69 13.24 40.37
N PHE A 648 3.89 12.20 41.19
CA PHE A 648 4.96 11.23 40.99
C PHE A 648 4.81 10.48 39.67
N GLY A 649 3.62 9.96 39.37
CA GLY A 649 3.33 9.23 38.14
C GLY A 649 3.68 10.05 36.89
N THR A 650 3.20 11.30 36.83
CA THR A 650 3.48 12.21 35.71
C THR A 650 4.98 12.53 35.58
N THR A 651 5.67 12.70 36.72
CA THR A 651 7.12 12.98 36.74
C THR A 651 7.93 11.77 36.31
N ALA A 652 7.63 10.59 36.85
CA ALA A 652 8.29 9.34 36.50
C ALA A 652 8.07 9.01 35.02
N GLY A 653 6.82 9.12 34.55
CA GLY A 653 6.46 8.84 33.16
C GLY A 653 7.13 9.78 32.16
N SER A 654 7.27 11.06 32.49
CA SER A 654 7.95 12.01 31.61
C SER A 654 9.48 11.92 31.64
N MET A 655 10.08 11.52 32.75
CA MET A 655 11.55 11.48 32.90
C MET A 655 12.19 10.15 32.48
N LEU A 656 11.45 9.04 32.54
CA LEU A 656 11.98 7.73 32.17
C LEU A 656 12.49 7.67 30.71
N PRO A 657 11.79 8.22 29.70
CA PRO A 657 12.29 8.23 28.32
C PRO A 657 13.62 9.00 28.17
N PHE A 658 13.81 10.09 28.92
CA PHE A 658 15.07 10.84 28.94
C PHE A 658 16.22 10.03 29.54
N LEU A 659 15.93 9.27 30.60
CA LEU A 659 16.91 8.40 31.26
C LEU A 659 17.38 7.30 30.31
N LEU A 660 16.45 6.61 29.64
CA LEU A 660 16.77 5.57 28.66
C LEU A 660 17.62 6.11 27.52
N ARG A 661 17.23 7.26 26.94
CA ARG A 661 17.99 7.88 25.85
C ARG A 661 19.40 8.30 26.27
N ARG A 662 19.58 8.73 27.52
CA ARG A 662 20.92 9.06 28.06
C ARG A 662 21.80 7.82 28.20
N CYS A 663 21.20 6.66 28.44
CA CYS A 663 21.88 5.36 28.48
C CYS A 663 22.11 4.75 27.10
N GLY A 664 21.71 5.42 26.01
CA GLY A 664 21.79 4.89 24.65
C GLY A 664 20.72 3.84 24.33
N LEU A 665 19.68 3.73 25.16
CA LEU A 665 18.53 2.85 24.92
C LEU A 665 17.41 3.61 24.21
N ASP A 666 16.60 2.88 23.47
CA ASP A 666 15.43 3.40 22.78
C ASP A 666 14.39 3.98 23.79
N PRO A 667 14.03 5.28 23.69
CA PRO A 667 13.01 5.90 24.53
C PRO A 667 11.64 5.20 24.48
N ALA A 668 11.26 4.59 23.34
CA ALA A 668 9.99 3.89 23.19
C ALA A 668 9.89 2.64 24.10
N SER A 669 11.05 2.13 24.57
CA SER A 669 11.12 1.05 25.57
C SER A 669 10.64 1.47 26.96
N ALA A 670 10.48 2.78 27.24
CA ALA A 670 9.76 3.26 28.41
C ALA A 670 8.25 3.01 28.22
N SER A 671 7.86 1.75 28.19
CA SER A 671 6.48 1.38 27.87
C SER A 671 5.50 1.88 28.93
N ALA A 672 4.27 2.19 28.50
CA ALA A 672 3.20 2.62 29.39
C ALA A 672 2.95 1.60 30.54
N PRO A 673 2.94 0.28 30.29
CA PRO A 673 2.85 -0.72 31.36
C PRO A 673 4.04 -0.71 32.32
N PHE A 674 5.26 -0.51 31.82
CA PHE A 674 6.44 -0.46 32.69
C PHE A 674 6.38 0.72 33.65
N VAL A 675 5.98 1.90 33.16
CA VAL A 675 5.75 3.07 34.02
C VAL A 675 4.63 2.82 35.02
N ALA A 676 3.53 2.16 34.62
CA ALA A 676 2.47 1.78 35.54
C ALA A 676 3.01 0.90 36.68
N THR A 677 3.76 -0.18 36.38
CA THR A 677 4.32 -1.06 37.42
C THR A 677 5.23 -0.33 38.41
N LEU A 678 6.05 0.61 37.94
CA LEU A 678 6.88 1.45 38.80
C LEU A 678 6.03 2.35 39.72
N VAL A 679 4.98 2.94 39.16
CA VAL A 679 4.06 3.82 39.88
C VAL A 679 3.17 3.04 40.83
N ASP A 680 2.88 1.76 40.57
CA ASP A 680 2.10 0.93 41.47
C ASP A 680 2.84 0.69 42.79
N VAL A 681 4.13 0.33 42.71
CA VAL A 681 4.98 0.10 43.88
C VAL A 681 5.18 1.39 44.66
N THR A 682 5.60 2.45 43.97
CA THR A 682 5.87 3.75 44.61
C THR A 682 4.59 4.44 45.08
N GLY A 683 3.48 4.22 44.39
CA GLY A 683 2.16 4.77 44.73
C GLY A 683 1.63 4.20 46.04
N LEU A 684 1.82 2.91 46.28
CA LEU A 684 1.56 2.29 47.59
C LEU A 684 2.41 2.91 48.69
N VAL A 685 3.71 3.08 48.44
CA VAL A 685 4.63 3.69 49.42
C VAL A 685 4.21 5.12 49.73
N ILE A 686 3.88 5.93 48.73
CA ILE A 686 3.39 7.31 48.92
C ILE A 686 2.08 7.30 49.70
N TYR A 687 1.13 6.45 49.32
CA TYR A 687 -0.18 6.36 49.96
C TYR A 687 -0.06 6.03 51.45
N PHE A 688 0.60 4.93 51.79
CA PHE A 688 0.73 4.51 53.17
C PHE A 688 1.62 5.44 53.98
N SER A 689 2.62 6.08 53.37
CA SER A 689 3.40 7.12 54.05
C SER A 689 2.54 8.33 54.41
N VAL A 690 1.69 8.81 53.49
CA VAL A 690 0.74 9.91 53.74
C VAL A 690 -0.29 9.49 54.80
N ALA A 691 -0.80 8.26 54.71
CA ALA A 691 -1.73 7.71 55.69
C ALA A 691 -1.10 7.65 57.08
N SER A 692 0.12 7.12 57.22
CA SER A 692 0.84 7.03 58.48
C SER A 692 1.17 8.39 59.09
N VAL A 693 1.32 9.44 58.29
CA VAL A 693 1.51 10.81 58.81
C VAL A 693 0.18 11.41 59.29
N ILE A 694 -0.90 11.28 58.50
CA ILE A 694 -2.18 11.95 58.78
C ILE A 694 -3.01 11.21 59.83
N LEU A 695 -2.96 9.88 59.84
CA LEU A 695 -3.81 9.02 60.70
C LEU A 695 -3.14 8.60 62.00
N ARG A 696 -1.89 9.01 62.23
CA ARG A 696 -1.12 8.67 63.43
C ARG A 696 -1.86 9.06 64.70
N GLY A 697 -2.11 8.09 65.57
CA GLY A 697 -2.82 8.31 66.84
C GLY A 697 -4.33 8.50 66.72
N ILE A 698 -4.90 8.26 65.53
CA ILE A 698 -6.36 8.24 65.30
C ILE A 698 -6.78 6.83 64.84
N LEU A 699 -6.29 6.42 63.67
CA LEU A 699 -6.58 5.12 63.04
C LEU A 699 -5.33 4.26 62.85
N LEU A 700 -4.13 4.85 62.88
CA LEU A 700 -2.83 4.18 62.68
C LEU A 700 -1.90 4.34 63.86
#